data_AF-A0A2E7G1S4-F1
#
_entry.id   AF-A0A2E7G1S4-F1
#
_cell.length_a   1.000
_cell.length_b   1.000
_cell.length_c   1.000
_cell.angle_alpha   90.00
_cell.angle_beta   90.00
_cell.angle_gamma   90.00
#
_symmetry.space_group_name_H-M   'P 1'
#
loop_
_entity.id
_entity.type
_entity.pdbx_description
1 polymer ?
#
loop_
_entity_poly.entity_id
_entity_poly.type
_entity_poly.pdbx_seq_one_letter_code
_entity_poly.pdbx_strand_id
1 'polypeptide(L)'
;YGSVLDPANATDSFTDSDGDGLSNVEEYQVAYTWGAANFTDPTKADTDEDDMPDGWEASNGLNPKDGSNRNEDPDHDGWDKDGDGDVQLSEFDGFARVHVISVEPFEEVSANQTVAWAKVTLSGASSGGTQYELIPLTAPVDGFVYSINAELNQEITQRSFVWMNIVEHNERFTNIDEYEARDRDGDGVIDGRSSDPLNPDTDGDGLLDGIEVMGWNILVVQRGVKEVTVYSDPGVFDTDGDGLNDSREFYVTFTNASNVDTDGDNLEDYTECVDGFMWDGVPYTTNASMFDTDNDGLEDGEEIALGLDQYITHANNSDTDNDTLSDGNEVLYIPRPWQSATNPLVNDTDGDGMLDGWEMQVESTTENTRSHSLWIATSPWRPIGCEDSSCEKAAGGWIYLNGIQEWSGSPGDANNDGKPDPKYFMHEMNLTGFTLPAEGGRWALDPALGSLPDANFDVDNDTLPNSQEAPDRWDTNPVNDDTDEDRLPDGWEVYWSGIALEIGLSSSEELQSLGARGPMDPSMIDSDLDGIEDGEEDFDSDGLNRVNLLNRYCPSYNDPTSFNCHINPEVPSGAQFYDDLENYTNYEELLNGTSPVHNDTEGDGLEDGPEVFYQDHDDDGMASGWEYYFQFDPFDAADAIIDVDQDGYSNKCEEKWYTNPREANSFPGQGQHCDNFE
;
A
#
# COMPACT_ATOMS: atom_id res chain seq x y z
N TYR A 1 -73.41 11.48 21.35
CA TYR A 1 -73.76 12.90 21.15
C TYR A 1 -74.19 13.68 22.40
N GLY A 2 -75.14 13.26 23.25
CA GLY A 2 -75.74 14.13 24.29
C GLY A 2 -74.84 14.68 25.43
N SER A 3 -73.53 14.39 25.42
CA SER A 3 -72.51 14.98 26.29
C SER A 3 -71.35 15.66 25.53
N VAL A 4 -71.32 15.52 24.20
CA VAL A 4 -70.26 15.97 23.29
C VAL A 4 -70.75 17.13 22.44
N LEU A 5 -71.94 16.99 21.87
CA LEU A 5 -72.65 18.05 21.14
C LEU A 5 -73.81 18.54 22.02
N ASP A 6 -73.67 19.74 22.60
CA ASP A 6 -74.71 20.40 23.40
C ASP A 6 -75.30 21.58 22.63
N PRO A 7 -76.48 21.42 22.01
CA PRO A 7 -77.12 22.49 21.24
C PRO A 7 -77.47 23.74 22.08
N ALA A 8 -77.34 23.71 23.41
CA ALA A 8 -77.51 24.85 24.30
C ALA A 8 -76.18 25.55 24.68
N ASN A 9 -75.01 25.00 24.34
CA ASN A 9 -73.70 25.53 24.69
C ASN A 9 -72.83 25.80 23.46
N ALA A 10 -72.78 27.04 22.99
CA ALA A 10 -72.03 27.42 21.79
C ALA A 10 -70.51 27.14 21.83
N THR A 11 -69.91 26.88 23.00
CA THR A 11 -68.48 26.55 23.08
C THR A 11 -68.18 25.08 22.77
N ASP A 12 -69.20 24.22 22.67
CA ASP A 12 -69.05 22.83 22.25
C ASP A 12 -68.47 22.72 20.84
N SER A 13 -68.68 23.72 19.99
CA SER A 13 -68.09 23.77 18.64
C SER A 13 -66.57 23.75 18.61
N PHE A 14 -65.89 24.23 19.66
CA PHE A 14 -64.42 24.32 19.72
C PHE A 14 -63.77 23.16 20.50
N THR A 15 -64.56 22.23 21.02
CA THR A 15 -64.00 21.07 21.73
C THR A 15 -63.67 19.97 20.72
N ASP A 16 -62.47 19.43 20.85
CA ASP A 16 -62.00 18.19 20.24
C ASP A 16 -62.14 17.09 21.31
N SER A 17 -63.04 16.13 21.09
CA SER A 17 -63.52 15.21 22.14
C SER A 17 -62.83 13.85 22.11
N ASP A 18 -62.40 13.44 20.92
CA ASP A 18 -61.66 12.23 20.57
C ASP A 18 -60.16 12.48 20.43
N GLY A 19 -59.73 13.73 20.26
CA GLY A 19 -58.33 14.14 20.31
C GLY A 19 -57.59 13.94 18.99
N ASP A 20 -58.29 13.94 17.86
CA ASP A 20 -57.73 13.68 16.53
C ASP A 20 -57.23 14.95 15.81
N GLY A 21 -57.41 16.12 16.43
CA GLY A 21 -57.01 17.40 15.87
C GLY A 21 -58.14 18.17 15.17
N LEU A 22 -59.35 17.63 15.06
CA LEU A 22 -60.54 18.37 14.62
C LEU A 22 -61.41 18.75 15.81
N SER A 23 -61.87 20.01 15.83
CA SER A 23 -62.97 20.37 16.72
C SER A 23 -64.31 19.84 16.19
N ASN A 24 -65.28 19.66 17.09
CA ASN A 24 -66.64 19.23 16.77
C ASN A 24 -67.30 19.99 15.59
N VAL A 25 -66.91 21.26 15.34
CA VAL A 25 -67.40 22.02 14.17
C VAL A 25 -66.61 21.72 12.90
N GLU A 26 -65.30 21.52 12.99
CA GLU A 26 -64.42 21.21 11.87
C GLU A 26 -64.77 19.86 11.25
N GLU A 27 -65.10 18.87 12.07
CA GLU A 27 -65.61 17.57 11.62
C GLU A 27 -66.87 17.66 10.73
N TYR A 28 -67.74 18.64 11.00
CA TYR A 28 -68.86 18.93 10.11
C TYR A 28 -68.42 19.73 8.87
N GLN A 29 -67.39 20.57 8.98
CA GLN A 29 -66.87 21.39 7.88
C GLN A 29 -66.08 20.58 6.86
N VAL A 30 -65.54 19.42 7.21
CA VAL A 30 -64.97 18.42 6.29
C VAL A 30 -65.93 18.17 5.11
N ALA A 31 -67.23 18.08 5.38
CA ALA A 31 -68.26 17.92 4.35
C ALA A 31 -68.36 19.06 3.31
N TYR A 32 -67.75 20.23 3.54
CA TYR A 32 -67.66 21.30 2.54
C TYR A 32 -66.63 20.99 1.45
N THR A 33 -65.58 20.23 1.79
CA THR A 33 -64.50 19.86 0.86
C THR A 33 -64.85 18.56 0.15
N TRP A 34 -65.23 17.51 0.88
CA TRP A 34 -65.46 16.16 0.32
C TRP A 34 -66.94 15.83 0.08
N GLY A 35 -67.85 16.75 0.41
CA GLY A 35 -69.27 16.69 0.06
C GLY A 35 -70.20 16.38 1.24
N ALA A 36 -71.48 16.72 1.09
CA ALA A 36 -72.46 16.75 2.18
C ALA A 36 -72.76 15.40 2.89
N ALA A 37 -72.19 14.29 2.41
CA ALA A 37 -72.32 12.96 3.02
C ALA A 37 -71.05 12.51 3.77
N ASN A 38 -69.96 13.28 3.70
CA ASN A 38 -68.64 12.97 4.25
C ASN A 38 -68.32 13.91 5.41
N PHE A 39 -69.17 13.90 6.44
CA PHE A 39 -68.84 14.47 7.74
C PHE A 39 -68.31 13.34 8.63
N THR A 40 -67.41 13.67 9.54
CA THR A 40 -66.79 12.75 10.50
C THR A 40 -67.60 12.68 11.81
N ASP A 41 -67.34 11.70 12.65
CA ASP A 41 -68.06 11.46 13.91
C ASP A 41 -67.29 12.03 15.12
N PRO A 42 -67.80 13.09 15.82
CA PRO A 42 -67.14 13.79 16.94
C PRO A 42 -66.82 13.01 18.21
N THR A 43 -66.92 11.70 18.15
CA THR A 43 -66.64 10.80 19.25
C THR A 43 -65.68 9.68 18.86
N LYS A 44 -65.17 9.71 17.64
CA LYS A 44 -64.29 8.73 17.03
C LYS A 44 -63.15 9.50 16.36
N ALA A 45 -61.94 9.25 16.82
CA ALA A 45 -60.75 9.83 16.19
C ALA A 45 -60.54 9.37 14.74
N ASP A 46 -61.11 8.22 14.37
CA ASP A 46 -61.05 7.61 13.05
C ASP A 46 -62.48 7.13 12.72
N THR A 47 -63.12 7.82 11.77
CA THR A 47 -64.53 7.62 11.44
C THR A 47 -64.76 6.37 10.60
N ASP A 48 -63.86 6.04 9.69
CA ASP A 48 -64.00 4.94 8.73
C ASP A 48 -63.22 3.66 9.07
N GLU A 49 -62.48 3.70 10.18
CA GLU A 49 -61.79 2.60 10.85
C GLU A 49 -60.64 2.01 10.00
N ASP A 50 -59.83 2.89 9.41
CA ASP A 50 -58.67 2.52 8.59
C ASP A 50 -57.30 2.78 9.24
N ASP A 51 -57.30 3.13 10.52
CA ASP A 51 -56.13 3.45 11.36
C ASP A 51 -55.54 4.86 11.15
N MET A 52 -56.06 5.67 10.21
CA MET A 52 -55.71 7.08 10.07
C MET A 52 -56.76 7.98 10.75
N PRO A 53 -56.38 8.99 11.54
CA PRO A 53 -57.33 9.87 12.20
C PRO A 53 -57.91 10.90 11.24
N ASP A 54 -59.18 11.23 11.49
CA ASP A 54 -59.94 12.13 10.63
C ASP A 54 -59.26 13.50 10.49
N GLY A 55 -58.65 13.99 11.57
CA GLY A 55 -57.94 15.27 11.59
C GLY A 55 -56.64 15.29 10.82
N TRP A 56 -55.89 14.20 10.84
CA TRP A 56 -54.67 14.07 10.05
C TRP A 56 -55.02 14.03 8.55
N GLU A 57 -55.94 13.14 8.18
CA GLU A 57 -56.39 13.00 6.79
C GLU A 57 -56.95 14.33 6.23
N ALA A 58 -57.81 15.00 6.99
CA ALA A 58 -58.40 16.27 6.56
C ALA A 58 -57.35 17.37 6.39
N SER A 59 -56.30 17.38 7.23
CA SER A 59 -55.23 18.36 7.17
C SER A 59 -54.31 18.16 5.96
N ASN A 60 -54.10 16.90 5.57
CA ASN A 60 -53.29 16.46 4.42
C ASN A 60 -54.10 16.27 3.13
N GLY A 61 -55.37 16.70 3.10
CA GLY A 61 -56.18 16.69 1.88
C GLY A 61 -56.77 15.33 1.48
N LEU A 62 -56.60 14.30 2.31
CA LEU A 62 -57.26 13.00 2.19
C LEU A 62 -58.71 13.10 2.66
N ASN A 63 -59.55 12.15 2.26
CA ASN A 63 -60.97 12.13 2.62
C ASN A 63 -61.17 11.27 3.88
N PRO A 64 -61.52 11.84 5.04
CA PRO A 64 -61.63 11.14 6.35
C PRO A 64 -62.74 10.08 6.50
N LYS A 65 -63.28 9.62 5.37
CA LYS A 65 -64.40 8.70 5.32
C LYS A 65 -64.26 7.70 4.17
N ASP A 66 -63.10 7.69 3.54
CA ASP A 66 -62.77 6.78 2.46
C ASP A 66 -61.54 5.95 2.79
N GLY A 67 -61.66 5.08 3.78
CA GLY A 67 -60.57 4.17 4.16
C GLY A 67 -60.15 3.12 3.14
N SER A 68 -60.55 3.28 1.87
CA SER A 68 -59.91 2.58 0.76
C SER A 68 -58.60 3.25 0.31
N ASN A 69 -58.39 4.52 0.66
CA ASN A 69 -57.16 5.28 0.37
C ASN A 69 -55.98 4.90 1.28
N ARG A 70 -56.19 4.22 2.40
CA ARG A 70 -55.15 3.79 3.36
C ARG A 70 -53.85 3.27 2.74
N ASN A 71 -53.98 2.39 1.73
CA ASN A 71 -52.83 1.72 1.11
C ASN A 71 -52.51 2.29 -0.31
N GLU A 72 -53.09 3.45 -0.63
CA GLU A 72 -52.71 4.24 -1.79
C GLU A 72 -51.40 4.99 -1.46
N ASP A 73 -50.62 5.23 -2.51
CA ASP A 73 -49.39 6.01 -2.49
C ASP A 73 -49.58 7.06 -3.62
N PRO A 74 -50.18 8.22 -3.31
CA PRO A 74 -50.61 9.20 -4.32
C PRO A 74 -49.48 10.00 -4.95
N ASP A 75 -48.40 10.22 -4.23
CA ASP A 75 -47.24 11.02 -4.58
C ASP A 75 -46.03 10.20 -5.05
N HIS A 76 -46.03 8.89 -4.77
CA HIS A 76 -45.10 7.89 -5.29
C HIS A 76 -43.65 8.13 -4.92
N ASP A 77 -43.42 8.31 -3.63
CA ASP A 77 -42.12 8.66 -3.03
C ASP A 77 -41.44 7.46 -2.35
N GLY A 78 -42.06 6.27 -2.37
CA GLY A 78 -41.43 5.00 -2.03
C GLY A 78 -40.14 4.71 -2.84
N TRP A 79 -39.28 3.85 -2.29
CA TRP A 79 -37.93 3.61 -2.79
C TRP A 79 -37.50 2.15 -2.61
N ASP A 80 -36.76 1.64 -3.60
CA ASP A 80 -36.17 0.29 -3.64
C ASP A 80 -35.01 0.18 -2.64
N LYS A 81 -35.32 -0.26 -1.43
CA LYS A 81 -34.41 -0.22 -0.28
C LYS A 81 -33.35 -1.32 -0.36
N ASP A 82 -33.71 -2.49 -0.86
CA ASP A 82 -32.78 -3.61 -0.96
C ASP A 82 -32.04 -3.69 -2.31
N GLY A 83 -32.42 -2.82 -3.26
CA GLY A 83 -31.75 -2.63 -4.55
C GLY A 83 -32.01 -3.76 -5.54
N ASP A 84 -33.06 -4.55 -5.34
CA ASP A 84 -33.39 -5.69 -6.19
C ASP A 84 -34.35 -5.34 -7.35
N GLY A 85 -34.92 -4.14 -7.32
CA GLY A 85 -35.87 -3.57 -8.30
C GLY A 85 -35.24 -3.01 -9.58
N ASP A 86 -33.92 -2.88 -9.62
CA ASP A 86 -33.19 -2.25 -10.72
C ASP A 86 -33.22 -3.05 -12.05
N VAL A 87 -33.80 -2.44 -13.08
CA VAL A 87 -33.82 -2.99 -14.43
C VAL A 87 -32.60 -2.50 -15.21
N GLN A 88 -31.57 -3.34 -15.32
CA GLN A 88 -30.32 -3.04 -16.02
C GLN A 88 -29.95 -4.09 -17.09
N LEU A 89 -29.12 -3.68 -18.06
CA LEU A 89 -28.54 -4.57 -19.07
C LEU A 89 -27.04 -4.74 -18.80
N SER A 90 -26.66 -5.81 -18.13
CA SER A 90 -25.26 -6.07 -17.75
C SER A 90 -24.44 -6.75 -18.86
N GLU A 91 -25.08 -7.47 -19.79
CA GLU A 91 -24.40 -8.30 -20.79
C GLU A 91 -24.48 -7.69 -22.21
N PHE A 92 -23.54 -6.81 -22.56
CA PHE A 92 -23.33 -6.34 -23.93
C PHE A 92 -21.87 -5.94 -24.22
N ASP A 93 -21.51 -5.95 -25.51
CA ASP A 93 -20.22 -5.51 -26.03
C ASP A 93 -20.41 -4.23 -26.86
N GLY A 94 -19.63 -3.19 -26.58
CA GLY A 94 -19.79 -1.86 -27.19
C GLY A 94 -20.86 -1.00 -26.50
N PHE A 95 -21.99 -0.78 -27.19
CA PHE A 95 -23.09 0.06 -26.69
C PHE A 95 -24.45 -0.58 -26.97
N ALA A 96 -25.40 -0.35 -26.06
CA ALA A 96 -26.80 -0.70 -26.24
C ALA A 96 -27.60 0.57 -26.57
N ARG A 97 -28.65 0.45 -27.40
CA ARG A 97 -29.61 1.55 -27.62
C ARG A 97 -30.99 1.19 -27.12
N VAL A 98 -31.62 2.12 -26.42
CA VAL A 98 -33.02 1.99 -25.96
C VAL A 98 -33.93 1.91 -27.19
N HIS A 99 -34.54 0.75 -27.42
CA HIS A 99 -35.38 0.53 -28.61
C HIS A 99 -36.85 0.83 -28.35
N VAL A 100 -37.39 0.27 -27.27
CA VAL A 100 -38.78 0.41 -26.84
C VAL A 100 -38.82 0.33 -25.32
N ILE A 101 -39.58 1.21 -24.70
CA ILE A 101 -40.03 1.09 -23.31
C ILE A 101 -41.50 0.69 -23.41
N SER A 102 -41.85 -0.43 -22.79
CA SER A 102 -43.17 -1.09 -22.94
C SER A 102 -44.12 -0.82 -21.78
N VAL A 103 -43.68 -0.01 -20.82
CA VAL A 103 -44.38 0.34 -19.59
C VAL A 103 -44.42 1.85 -19.44
N GLU A 104 -45.42 2.34 -18.71
CA GLU A 104 -45.52 3.75 -18.30
C GLU A 104 -45.15 3.91 -16.82
N PRO A 105 -44.79 5.12 -16.36
CA PRO A 105 -44.60 5.39 -14.93
C PRO A 105 -45.84 4.97 -14.11
N PHE A 106 -45.60 4.37 -12.96
CA PHE A 106 -46.57 3.82 -11.99
C PHE A 106 -47.44 2.67 -12.54
N GLU A 107 -47.02 2.04 -13.63
CA GLU A 107 -47.62 0.78 -14.09
C GLU A 107 -47.18 -0.39 -13.18
N GLU A 108 -48.14 -1.19 -12.72
CA GLU A 108 -47.89 -2.43 -12.00
C GLU A 108 -47.36 -3.50 -12.98
N VAL A 109 -46.23 -4.10 -12.65
CA VAL A 109 -45.54 -5.12 -13.44
C VAL A 109 -45.29 -6.37 -12.62
N SER A 110 -45.32 -7.53 -13.27
CA SER A 110 -44.94 -8.79 -12.61
C SER A 110 -43.49 -9.17 -12.89
N ALA A 111 -42.83 -9.85 -11.96
CA ALA A 111 -41.51 -10.41 -12.13
C ALA A 111 -41.42 -11.24 -13.41
N ASN A 112 -40.34 -11.04 -14.18
CA ASN A 112 -40.10 -11.58 -15.52
C ASN A 112 -40.99 -11.01 -16.65
N GLN A 113 -41.85 -10.04 -16.39
CA GLN A 113 -42.54 -9.28 -17.44
C GLN A 113 -41.51 -8.49 -18.24
N THR A 114 -41.59 -8.55 -19.57
CA THR A 114 -40.73 -7.71 -20.43
C THR A 114 -41.19 -6.26 -20.36
N VAL A 115 -40.34 -5.40 -19.79
CA VAL A 115 -40.63 -3.97 -19.56
C VAL A 115 -39.94 -3.07 -20.59
N ALA A 116 -38.81 -3.48 -21.15
CA ALA A 116 -38.12 -2.74 -22.20
C ALA A 116 -37.41 -3.64 -23.20
N TRP A 117 -36.98 -3.07 -24.32
CA TRP A 117 -36.16 -3.73 -25.33
C TRP A 117 -34.91 -2.90 -25.63
N ALA A 118 -33.76 -3.54 -25.54
CA ALA A 118 -32.47 -2.98 -25.95
C ALA A 118 -32.09 -3.48 -27.34
N LYS A 119 -31.48 -2.59 -28.13
CA LYS A 119 -30.87 -2.91 -29.42
C LYS A 119 -29.35 -2.90 -29.27
N VAL A 120 -28.74 -4.08 -29.29
CA VAL A 120 -27.29 -4.25 -29.11
C VAL A 120 -26.61 -4.53 -30.47
N THR A 121 -25.46 -3.88 -30.70
CA THR A 121 -24.64 -4.09 -31.90
C THR A 121 -23.62 -5.21 -31.67
N LEU A 122 -23.57 -6.22 -32.55
CA LEU A 122 -22.62 -7.32 -32.46
C LEU A 122 -21.23 -6.93 -32.99
N SER A 123 -20.17 -7.26 -32.25
CA SER A 123 -18.77 -7.07 -32.65
C SER A 123 -18.41 -7.98 -33.83
N GLY A 124 -18.22 -7.39 -35.02
CA GLY A 124 -17.91 -8.11 -36.28
C GLY A 124 -18.66 -7.64 -37.53
N ALA A 125 -19.59 -6.68 -37.41
CA ALA A 125 -20.30 -6.09 -38.53
C ALA A 125 -19.38 -5.16 -39.36
N SER A 126 -18.74 -5.72 -40.39
CA SER A 126 -18.03 -4.94 -41.40
C SER A 126 -18.97 -3.93 -42.08
N SER A 127 -18.44 -2.73 -42.31
CA SER A 127 -19.05 -1.58 -42.97
C SER A 127 -20.05 -1.96 -44.08
N GLY A 128 -21.35 -1.94 -43.75
CA GLY A 128 -22.43 -2.04 -44.74
C GLY A 128 -23.66 -2.91 -44.40
N GLY A 129 -23.80 -3.50 -43.21
CA GLY A 129 -24.96 -4.31 -42.86
C GLY A 129 -25.44 -4.19 -41.41
N THR A 130 -26.68 -3.76 -41.22
CA THR A 130 -27.45 -3.77 -39.97
C THR A 130 -27.64 -5.19 -39.42
N GLN A 131 -26.72 -5.69 -38.60
CA GLN A 131 -26.99 -6.80 -37.69
C GLN A 131 -27.01 -6.26 -36.27
N TYR A 132 -28.21 -6.24 -35.69
CA TYR A 132 -28.47 -5.87 -34.31
C TYR A 132 -29.29 -6.99 -33.68
N GLU A 133 -29.08 -7.22 -32.39
CA GLU A 133 -29.90 -8.12 -31.60
C GLU A 133 -30.83 -7.30 -30.71
N LEU A 134 -32.07 -7.77 -30.56
CA LEU A 134 -33.04 -7.18 -29.65
C LEU A 134 -33.07 -8.01 -28.38
N ILE A 135 -32.61 -7.43 -27.28
CA ILE A 135 -32.56 -8.07 -25.96
C ILE A 135 -33.74 -7.53 -25.14
N PRO A 136 -34.65 -8.40 -24.65
CA PRO A 136 -35.69 -7.97 -23.72
C PRO A 136 -35.08 -7.71 -22.34
N LEU A 137 -35.42 -6.59 -21.72
CA LEU A 137 -35.20 -6.35 -20.30
C LEU A 137 -36.49 -6.70 -19.56
N THR A 138 -36.37 -7.45 -18.48
CA THR A 138 -37.49 -7.94 -17.67
C THR A 138 -37.46 -7.34 -16.28
N ALA A 139 -38.64 -7.13 -15.70
CA ALA A 139 -38.78 -6.77 -14.29
C ALA A 139 -38.14 -7.85 -13.40
N PRO A 140 -37.23 -7.51 -12.47
CA PRO A 140 -36.64 -8.47 -11.53
C PRO A 140 -37.67 -8.94 -10.49
N VAL A 141 -38.52 -8.03 -10.00
CA VAL A 141 -39.52 -8.25 -8.96
C VAL A 141 -40.95 -7.89 -9.38
N ASP A 142 -41.93 -8.26 -8.55
CA ASP A 142 -43.33 -7.83 -8.67
C ASP A 142 -43.47 -6.44 -8.02
N GLY A 143 -43.91 -5.43 -8.76
CA GLY A 143 -43.95 -4.06 -8.21
C GLY A 143 -44.45 -3.01 -9.19
N PHE A 144 -44.16 -1.75 -8.89
CA PHE A 144 -44.57 -0.59 -9.70
C PHE A 144 -43.36 0.13 -10.27
N VAL A 145 -43.49 0.68 -11.48
CA VAL A 145 -42.41 1.41 -12.15
C VAL A 145 -42.34 2.86 -11.62
N TYR A 146 -41.53 3.15 -10.62
CA TYR A 146 -41.46 4.49 -10.00
C TYR A 146 -40.64 5.48 -10.85
N SER A 147 -39.51 5.03 -11.42
CA SER A 147 -38.67 5.89 -12.26
C SER A 147 -38.31 5.22 -13.58
N ILE A 148 -38.24 6.02 -14.65
CA ILE A 148 -37.74 5.59 -15.96
C ILE A 148 -36.64 6.57 -16.38
N ASN A 149 -35.39 6.17 -16.17
CA ASN A 149 -34.20 6.97 -16.44
C ASN A 149 -33.74 6.86 -17.90
N ALA A 150 -34.18 5.82 -18.61
CA ALA A 150 -33.83 5.58 -20.01
C ALA A 150 -34.73 6.38 -20.98
N GLU A 151 -34.12 7.08 -21.94
CA GLU A 151 -34.81 7.77 -23.03
C GLU A 151 -34.79 6.96 -24.34
N LEU A 152 -35.86 7.07 -25.14
CA LEU A 152 -35.96 6.38 -26.42
C LEU A 152 -34.82 6.80 -27.38
N ASN A 153 -34.09 5.82 -27.92
CA ASN A 153 -32.88 5.97 -28.74
C ASN A 153 -31.62 6.46 -28.02
N GLN A 154 -31.64 6.60 -26.69
CA GLN A 154 -30.43 6.85 -25.90
C GLN A 154 -29.43 5.72 -26.09
N GLU A 155 -28.15 6.08 -26.13
CA GLU A 155 -27.04 5.13 -26.19
C GLU A 155 -26.50 4.90 -24.78
N ILE A 156 -26.52 3.65 -24.35
CA ILE A 156 -26.07 3.20 -23.05
C ILE A 156 -24.73 2.50 -23.24
N THR A 157 -23.69 3.05 -22.62
CA THR A 157 -22.32 2.52 -22.66
C THR A 157 -21.89 1.89 -21.33
N GLN A 158 -22.59 2.21 -20.24
CA GLN A 158 -22.32 1.69 -18.90
C GLN A 158 -23.26 0.52 -18.60
N ARG A 159 -22.70 -0.57 -18.08
CA ARG A 159 -23.46 -1.77 -17.69
C ARG A 159 -24.26 -1.58 -16.41
N SER A 160 -23.82 -0.65 -15.56
CA SER A 160 -24.46 -0.23 -14.31
C SER A 160 -25.57 0.82 -14.52
N PHE A 161 -25.88 1.19 -15.76
CA PHE A 161 -26.95 2.14 -16.01
C PHE A 161 -28.31 1.48 -15.78
N VAL A 162 -29.02 1.95 -14.75
CA VAL A 162 -30.39 1.54 -14.42
C VAL A 162 -31.36 2.20 -15.40
N TRP A 163 -32.14 1.40 -16.13
CA TRP A 163 -33.08 1.93 -17.13
C TRP A 163 -34.38 2.42 -16.49
N MET A 164 -34.83 1.71 -15.47
CA MET A 164 -35.99 2.01 -14.65
C MET A 164 -35.84 1.27 -13.33
N ASN A 165 -36.41 1.83 -12.27
CA ASN A 165 -36.47 1.21 -10.96
C ASN A 165 -37.91 0.74 -10.69
N ILE A 166 -38.04 -0.46 -10.14
CA ILE A 166 -39.32 -1.08 -9.80
C ILE A 166 -39.37 -1.24 -8.29
N VAL A 167 -40.32 -0.57 -7.65
CA VAL A 167 -40.50 -0.61 -6.19
C VAL A 167 -41.51 -1.69 -5.85
N GLU A 168 -41.15 -2.60 -4.94
CA GLU A 168 -42.03 -3.68 -4.49
C GLU A 168 -43.23 -3.14 -3.70
N HIS A 169 -44.29 -3.95 -3.55
CA HIS A 169 -45.48 -3.54 -2.79
C HIS A 169 -45.19 -3.16 -1.33
N ASN A 170 -44.19 -3.78 -0.71
CA ASN A 170 -43.70 -3.57 0.67
C ASN A 170 -42.75 -2.38 0.81
N GLU A 171 -42.31 -1.80 -0.30
CA GLU A 171 -41.38 -0.67 -0.35
C GLU A 171 -42.04 0.60 -0.89
N ARG A 172 -43.36 0.55 -1.11
CA ARG A 172 -44.16 1.74 -1.32
C ARG A 172 -44.31 2.48 -0.01
N PHE A 173 -44.44 3.79 -0.08
CA PHE A 173 -44.71 4.61 1.09
C PHE A 173 -46.16 5.07 1.00
N THR A 174 -47.04 4.31 1.64
CA THR A 174 -48.48 4.57 1.53
C THR A 174 -48.95 5.61 2.53
N ASN A 175 -50.18 6.11 2.36
CA ASN A 175 -50.77 7.09 3.29
C ASN A 175 -50.70 6.69 4.77
N ILE A 176 -50.80 5.39 5.09
CA ILE A 176 -50.62 4.92 6.47
C ILE A 176 -49.17 4.92 6.91
N ASP A 177 -48.22 4.64 6.01
CA ASP A 177 -46.79 4.64 6.32
C ASP A 177 -46.31 6.08 6.60
N GLU A 178 -46.76 7.03 5.77
CA GLU A 178 -46.68 8.49 5.96
C GLU A 178 -47.17 8.95 7.34
N TYR A 179 -48.34 8.47 7.77
CA TYR A 179 -48.90 8.79 9.08
C TYR A 179 -48.09 8.19 10.24
N GLU A 180 -47.65 6.94 10.09
CA GLU A 180 -46.90 6.21 11.11
C GLU A 180 -45.40 6.55 11.13
N ALA A 181 -44.88 7.33 10.17
CA ALA A 181 -43.52 7.88 10.18
C ALA A 181 -43.16 8.62 11.49
N ARG A 182 -44.17 9.09 12.22
CA ARG A 182 -44.03 9.72 13.53
C ARG A 182 -43.63 8.79 14.68
N ASP A 183 -43.71 7.48 14.49
CA ASP A 183 -43.36 6.43 15.45
C ASP A 183 -42.35 5.50 14.77
N ARG A 184 -41.12 6.00 14.62
CA ARG A 184 -40.09 5.40 13.75
C ARG A 184 -39.66 4.03 14.25
N ASP A 185 -39.67 3.80 15.56
CA ASP A 185 -39.31 2.52 16.16
C ASP A 185 -40.52 1.58 16.41
N GLY A 186 -41.74 2.07 16.17
CA GLY A 186 -42.98 1.32 16.30
C GLY A 186 -43.27 0.86 17.73
N ASP A 187 -42.72 1.53 18.74
CA ASP A 187 -42.90 1.19 20.15
C ASP A 187 -44.22 1.76 20.74
N GLY A 188 -44.94 2.57 19.95
CA GLY A 188 -46.18 3.24 20.31
C GLY A 188 -45.96 4.58 21.01
N VAL A 189 -44.72 5.06 21.10
CA VAL A 189 -44.33 6.39 21.59
C VAL A 189 -43.90 7.21 20.39
N ILE A 190 -44.65 8.27 20.11
CA ILE A 190 -44.31 9.23 19.06
C ILE A 190 -42.91 9.82 19.34
N ASP A 191 -41.96 9.52 18.46
CA ASP A 191 -40.56 9.95 18.48
C ASP A 191 -40.16 10.77 17.22
N GLY A 192 -41.04 10.86 16.23
CA GLY A 192 -40.89 11.64 14.99
C GLY A 192 -42.12 12.47 14.61
N ARG A 193 -42.30 12.71 13.30
CA ARG A 193 -43.45 13.40 12.69
C ARG A 193 -43.99 12.63 11.50
N SER A 194 -45.24 12.89 11.13
CA SER A 194 -45.82 12.42 9.86
C SER A 194 -45.41 13.33 8.71
N SER A 195 -45.34 12.78 7.50
CA SER A 195 -45.17 13.51 6.23
C SER A 195 -46.51 13.90 5.59
N ASP A 196 -46.45 14.63 4.45
CA ASP A 196 -47.60 15.00 3.62
C ASP A 196 -47.81 13.97 2.48
N PRO A 197 -48.83 13.10 2.54
CA PRO A 197 -49.07 11.99 1.60
C PRO A 197 -49.44 12.41 0.17
N LEU A 198 -49.45 13.71 -0.12
CA LEU A 198 -49.69 14.28 -1.44
C LEU A 198 -48.47 15.05 -1.96
N ASN A 199 -47.37 15.06 -1.22
CA ASN A 199 -46.16 15.78 -1.53
C ASN A 199 -44.93 14.89 -1.25
N PRO A 200 -44.24 14.40 -2.30
CA PRO A 200 -43.22 13.36 -2.16
C PRO A 200 -41.91 13.81 -1.47
N ASP A 201 -41.84 15.06 -1.01
CA ASP A 201 -40.68 15.75 -0.42
C ASP A 201 -41.26 16.89 0.43
N THR A 202 -41.60 16.57 1.68
CA THR A 202 -42.44 17.39 2.57
C THR A 202 -41.79 18.73 2.91
N ASP A 203 -40.48 18.76 3.13
CA ASP A 203 -39.73 19.97 3.49
C ASP A 203 -39.03 20.67 2.31
N GLY A 204 -38.97 20.01 1.15
CA GLY A 204 -38.44 20.56 -0.08
C GLY A 204 -36.91 20.60 -0.12
N ASP A 205 -36.22 19.73 0.61
CA ASP A 205 -34.77 19.63 0.61
C ASP A 205 -34.22 18.85 -0.61
N GLY A 206 -35.05 18.01 -1.23
CA GLY A 206 -34.74 17.21 -2.40
C GLY A 206 -34.53 15.71 -2.13
N LEU A 207 -34.70 15.24 -0.90
CA LEU A 207 -34.82 13.84 -0.52
C LEU A 207 -36.31 13.46 -0.50
N LEU A 208 -36.62 12.19 -0.78
CA LEU A 208 -38.00 11.72 -0.76
C LEU A 208 -38.36 11.26 0.65
N ASP A 209 -39.56 11.59 1.14
CA ASP A 209 -39.99 11.26 2.51
C ASP A 209 -39.86 9.75 2.78
N GLY A 210 -40.21 8.92 1.79
CA GLY A 210 -40.02 7.47 1.83
C GLY A 210 -38.57 7.04 2.07
N ILE A 211 -37.57 7.73 1.52
CA ILE A 211 -36.14 7.42 1.77
C ILE A 211 -35.76 7.77 3.20
N GLU A 212 -36.22 8.92 3.70
CA GLU A 212 -35.91 9.45 5.04
C GLU A 212 -36.41 8.55 6.15
N VAL A 213 -37.64 8.06 5.99
CA VAL A 213 -38.34 7.23 6.97
C VAL A 213 -37.93 5.77 6.87
N MET A 214 -37.79 5.23 5.65
CA MET A 214 -37.30 3.85 5.47
C MET A 214 -35.83 3.72 5.86
N GLY A 215 -35.03 4.77 5.66
CA GLY A 215 -33.62 4.83 5.98
C GLY A 215 -32.72 4.08 4.99
N TRP A 216 -31.46 4.48 4.94
CA TRP A 216 -30.41 3.93 4.08
C TRP A 216 -29.18 3.55 4.89
N ASN A 217 -28.26 2.79 4.28
CA ASN A 217 -27.02 2.40 4.94
C ASN A 217 -25.83 3.19 4.42
N ILE A 218 -24.98 3.67 5.32
CA ILE A 218 -23.67 4.24 5.02
C ILE A 218 -22.56 3.42 5.68
N LEU A 219 -21.33 3.58 5.20
CA LEU A 219 -20.14 3.02 5.82
C LEU A 219 -19.39 4.13 6.55
N VAL A 220 -19.23 3.98 7.86
CA VAL A 220 -18.45 4.90 8.69
C VAL A 220 -17.20 4.18 9.19
N VAL A 221 -16.05 4.81 9.02
CA VAL A 221 -14.75 4.35 9.51
C VAL A 221 -14.47 5.08 10.82
N GLN A 222 -14.48 4.33 11.91
CA GLN A 222 -13.99 4.78 13.21
C GLN A 222 -12.83 3.85 13.58
N ARG A 223 -12.84 3.26 14.79
CA ARG A 223 -11.93 2.19 15.22
C ARG A 223 -12.27 0.82 14.60
N GLY A 224 -12.53 0.82 13.30
CA GLY A 224 -13.09 -0.26 12.48
C GLY A 224 -14.16 0.28 11.52
N VAL A 225 -14.42 -0.46 10.45
CA VAL A 225 -15.49 -0.14 9.49
C VAL A 225 -16.83 -0.63 10.01
N LYS A 226 -17.81 0.26 10.12
CA LYS A 226 -19.16 -0.05 10.59
C LYS A 226 -20.20 0.43 9.59
N GLU A 227 -21.14 -0.44 9.27
CA GLU A 227 -22.35 -0.08 8.54
C GLU A 227 -23.37 0.55 9.51
N VAL A 228 -23.83 1.75 9.18
CA VAL A 228 -24.79 2.53 9.98
C VAL A 228 -26.04 2.78 9.14
N THR A 229 -27.21 2.44 9.69
CA THR A 229 -28.48 2.81 9.08
C THR A 229 -28.86 4.21 9.53
N VAL A 230 -29.00 5.11 8.55
CA VAL A 230 -29.34 6.53 8.69
C VAL A 230 -30.83 6.72 8.43
N TYR A 231 -31.41 7.67 9.14
CA TYR A 231 -32.78 8.14 8.98
C TYR A 231 -32.76 9.66 9.08
N SER A 232 -33.73 10.34 8.49
CA SER A 232 -33.92 11.80 8.62
C SER A 232 -35.40 12.15 8.88
N ASP A 233 -35.68 13.37 9.33
CA ASP A 233 -37.05 13.87 9.58
C ASP A 233 -37.58 14.59 8.33
N PRO A 234 -38.57 14.03 7.60
CA PRO A 234 -39.05 14.59 6.34
C PRO A 234 -39.74 15.96 6.47
N GLY A 235 -39.99 16.41 7.70
CA GLY A 235 -40.49 17.75 7.99
C GLY A 235 -39.41 18.79 8.28
N VAL A 236 -38.13 18.45 8.15
CA VAL A 236 -36.99 19.26 8.57
C VAL A 236 -35.85 19.20 7.56
N PHE A 237 -35.70 20.29 6.79
CA PHE A 237 -34.73 20.46 5.70
C PHE A 237 -33.25 20.07 6.03
N ASP A 238 -32.88 20.00 7.29
CA ASP A 238 -31.54 19.72 7.82
C ASP A 238 -31.76 19.13 9.22
N THR A 239 -31.79 17.80 9.29
CA THR A 239 -32.32 17.06 10.44
C THR A 239 -31.50 17.27 11.71
N ASP A 240 -30.17 17.27 11.61
CA ASP A 240 -29.27 17.44 12.76
C ASP A 240 -28.76 18.89 12.95
N GLY A 241 -28.93 19.75 11.95
CA GLY A 241 -28.69 21.17 12.02
C GLY A 241 -27.22 21.57 11.83
N ASP A 242 -26.41 20.75 11.17
CA ASP A 242 -24.99 21.04 10.89
C ASP A 242 -24.79 21.99 9.68
N GLY A 243 -25.82 22.16 8.86
CA GLY A 243 -25.82 23.00 7.66
C GLY A 243 -25.65 22.27 6.33
N LEU A 244 -25.50 20.94 6.35
CA LEU A 244 -25.82 20.04 5.25
C LEU A 244 -27.32 19.73 5.30
N ASN A 245 -27.96 19.58 4.13
CA ASN A 245 -29.32 19.10 4.08
C ASN A 245 -29.32 17.60 3.81
N ASP A 246 -30.36 16.92 4.25
CA ASP A 246 -30.44 15.46 4.30
C ASP A 246 -30.19 14.83 2.91
N SER A 247 -30.72 15.44 1.85
CA SER A 247 -30.47 15.07 0.45
C SER A 247 -29.00 15.15 0.03
N ARG A 248 -28.24 16.14 0.50
CA ARG A 248 -26.81 16.27 0.18
C ARG A 248 -26.00 15.23 0.93
N GLU A 249 -26.40 14.89 2.14
CA GLU A 249 -25.78 13.82 2.91
C GLU A 249 -26.00 12.47 2.26
N PHE A 250 -27.19 12.22 1.75
CA PHE A 250 -27.50 11.01 1.01
C PHE A 250 -26.75 10.90 -0.34
N TYR A 251 -26.76 11.96 -1.16
CA TYR A 251 -26.25 11.89 -2.54
C TYR A 251 -24.79 12.29 -2.74
N VAL A 252 -24.20 13.07 -1.83
CA VAL A 252 -22.91 13.75 -2.06
C VAL A 252 -21.87 13.42 -1.01
N THR A 253 -22.15 13.65 0.28
CA THR A 253 -21.16 13.49 1.35
C THR A 253 -21.17 12.10 1.97
N PHE A 254 -22.27 11.35 1.83
CA PHE A 254 -22.45 10.01 2.42
C PHE A 254 -22.26 10.01 3.94
N THR A 255 -22.76 11.05 4.58
CA THR A 255 -22.75 11.28 6.04
C THR A 255 -24.09 10.93 6.68
N ASN A 256 -24.17 11.02 7.99
CA ASN A 256 -25.35 10.66 8.77
C ASN A 256 -26.18 11.89 9.11
N ALA A 257 -27.28 12.11 8.37
CA ALA A 257 -28.18 13.26 8.53
C ALA A 257 -28.85 13.43 9.91
N SER A 258 -28.72 12.45 10.80
CA SER A 258 -29.19 12.55 12.19
C SER A 258 -28.05 12.79 13.19
N ASN A 259 -26.82 13.02 12.74
CA ASN A 259 -25.63 13.14 13.55
C ASN A 259 -24.56 14.05 12.93
N VAL A 260 -24.51 15.28 13.46
CA VAL A 260 -23.57 16.38 13.12
C VAL A 260 -22.07 16.03 13.01
N ASP A 261 -21.63 14.90 13.57
CA ASP A 261 -20.25 14.42 13.57
C ASP A 261 -20.28 12.91 13.31
N THR A 262 -20.27 12.53 12.04
CA THR A 262 -20.58 11.18 11.57
C THR A 262 -19.58 10.15 12.06
N ASP A 263 -18.29 10.45 12.00
CA ASP A 263 -17.22 9.54 12.41
C ASP A 263 -16.73 9.73 13.86
N GLY A 264 -17.15 10.80 14.54
CA GLY A 264 -16.95 10.99 15.97
C GLY A 264 -15.55 11.48 16.35
N ASP A 265 -14.85 12.14 15.44
CA ASP A 265 -13.51 12.69 15.65
C ASP A 265 -13.51 14.12 16.26
N ASN A 266 -14.70 14.67 16.51
CA ASN A 266 -15.00 16.04 16.99
C ASN A 266 -14.93 17.15 15.93
N LEU A 267 -14.97 16.81 14.65
CA LEU A 267 -15.25 17.72 13.55
C LEU A 267 -16.72 17.59 13.13
N GLU A 268 -17.30 18.68 12.62
CA GLU A 268 -18.68 18.66 12.13
C GLU A 268 -18.67 18.36 10.62
N ASP A 269 -19.60 17.54 10.13
CA ASP A 269 -19.60 17.03 8.75
C ASP A 269 -19.58 18.18 7.71
N TYR A 270 -20.35 19.25 7.95
CA TYR A 270 -20.30 20.47 7.13
C TYR A 270 -18.90 21.10 7.07
N THR A 271 -18.19 21.15 8.21
CA THR A 271 -16.86 21.75 8.29
C THR A 271 -15.87 20.95 7.45
N GLU A 272 -15.92 19.63 7.53
CA GLU A 272 -15.02 18.75 6.80
C GLU A 272 -15.30 18.74 5.30
N CYS A 273 -16.58 18.64 4.92
CA CYS A 273 -16.98 18.48 3.53
C CYS A 273 -17.09 19.80 2.74
N VAL A 274 -17.33 20.93 3.41
CA VAL A 274 -17.73 22.19 2.74
C VAL A 274 -16.84 23.38 3.10
N ASP A 275 -16.67 23.70 4.39
CA ASP A 275 -15.85 24.85 4.81
C ASP A 275 -14.36 24.55 4.57
N GLY A 276 -13.95 23.35 4.96
CA GLY A 276 -12.60 22.85 4.91
C GLY A 276 -11.66 23.57 5.89
N PHE A 277 -10.39 23.22 5.78
CA PHE A 277 -9.30 23.71 6.60
C PHE A 277 -8.26 24.41 5.73
N MET A 278 -7.28 25.06 6.36
CA MET A 278 -6.25 25.83 5.68
C MET A 278 -4.87 25.42 6.17
N TRP A 279 -4.06 24.84 5.29
CA TRP A 279 -2.66 24.53 5.53
C TRP A 279 -1.77 25.40 4.64
N ASP A 280 -0.88 26.20 5.23
CA ASP A 280 0.01 27.11 4.49
C ASP A 280 -0.66 28.01 3.43
N GLY A 281 -1.94 28.33 3.64
CA GLY A 281 -2.72 29.16 2.71
C GLY A 281 -3.37 28.39 1.56
N VAL A 282 -3.30 27.06 1.58
CA VAL A 282 -4.00 26.15 0.66
C VAL A 282 -5.20 25.52 1.40
N PRO A 283 -6.42 25.60 0.84
CA PRO A 283 -7.58 24.93 1.43
C PRO A 283 -7.53 23.42 1.19
N TYR A 284 -7.94 22.65 2.19
CA TYR A 284 -8.09 21.19 2.12
C TYR A 284 -9.33 20.73 2.90
N THR A 285 -9.73 19.47 2.73
CA THR A 285 -10.89 18.86 3.38
C THR A 285 -10.48 17.48 3.90
N THR A 286 -11.16 17.02 4.94
CA THR A 286 -11.11 15.66 5.49
C THR A 286 -12.34 14.88 5.03
N ASN A 287 -12.46 13.63 5.44
CA ASN A 287 -13.60 12.78 5.13
C ASN A 287 -14.44 12.55 6.38
N ALA A 288 -15.58 13.24 6.49
CA ALA A 288 -16.50 13.17 7.64
C ALA A 288 -17.05 11.78 8.02
N SER A 289 -16.87 10.79 7.14
CA SER A 289 -17.22 9.39 7.42
C SER A 289 -16.01 8.56 7.83
N MET A 290 -14.86 9.17 8.10
CA MET A 290 -13.60 8.49 8.41
C MET A 290 -12.71 9.35 9.31
N PHE A 291 -12.65 8.96 10.59
CA PHE A 291 -12.00 9.70 11.70
C PHE A 291 -10.48 9.98 11.55
N ASP A 292 -9.85 9.41 10.52
CA ASP A 292 -8.42 9.45 10.20
C ASP A 292 -8.33 9.32 8.66
N THR A 293 -8.33 10.46 7.98
CA THR A 293 -8.51 10.55 6.53
C THR A 293 -7.32 9.97 5.76
N ASP A 294 -6.09 10.16 6.25
CA ASP A 294 -4.87 9.70 5.60
C ASP A 294 -4.28 8.40 6.18
N ASN A 295 -4.87 7.88 7.25
CA ASN A 295 -4.55 6.61 7.90
C ASN A 295 -3.14 6.55 8.48
N ASP A 296 -2.66 7.66 9.02
CA ASP A 296 -1.35 7.75 9.66
C ASP A 296 -1.37 7.36 11.15
N GLY A 297 -2.57 7.24 11.73
CA GLY A 297 -2.85 6.87 13.11
C GLY A 297 -3.30 8.01 14.02
N LEU A 298 -3.28 9.26 13.55
CA LEU A 298 -3.81 10.43 14.22
C LEU A 298 -5.28 10.66 13.79
N GLU A 299 -6.10 11.18 14.70
CA GLU A 299 -7.50 11.47 14.39
C GLU A 299 -7.58 12.87 13.70
N ASP A 300 -8.36 13.07 12.65
CA ASP A 300 -8.36 14.34 11.88
C ASP A 300 -8.61 15.56 12.79
N GLY A 301 -9.57 15.43 13.72
CA GLY A 301 -9.86 16.43 14.75
C GLY A 301 -8.71 16.73 15.71
N GLU A 302 -7.82 15.78 15.97
CA GLU A 302 -6.57 15.96 16.72
C GLU A 302 -5.57 16.82 15.93
N GLU A 303 -5.41 16.51 14.65
CA GLU A 303 -4.40 17.13 13.79
C GLU A 303 -4.71 18.59 13.50
N ILE A 304 -6.00 18.96 13.51
CA ILE A 304 -6.45 20.35 13.35
C ILE A 304 -6.41 21.13 14.68
N ALA A 305 -6.37 20.44 15.82
CA ALA A 305 -6.36 21.07 17.14
C ALA A 305 -5.53 20.30 18.17
N LEU A 306 -4.46 20.95 18.67
CA LEU A 306 -3.52 20.45 19.70
C LEU A 306 -4.04 19.27 20.56
N GLY A 307 -3.60 18.09 20.14
CA GLY A 307 -4.01 16.79 20.61
C GLY A 307 -3.31 16.21 21.83
N LEU A 308 -3.20 14.89 21.85
CA LEU A 308 -2.42 14.14 22.83
C LEU A 308 -0.92 14.33 22.61
N ASP A 309 -0.51 14.39 21.33
CA ASP A 309 0.86 14.57 20.88
C ASP A 309 1.38 16.03 21.01
N GLN A 310 0.46 16.99 21.10
CA GLN A 310 0.70 18.44 21.13
C GLN A 310 1.22 19.03 19.81
N TYR A 311 1.02 18.35 18.69
CA TYR A 311 1.30 18.87 17.35
C TYR A 311 -0.01 19.22 16.63
N ILE A 312 0.14 19.93 15.51
CA ILE A 312 -0.92 20.22 14.54
C ILE A 312 -0.27 19.86 13.21
N THR A 313 -0.76 18.79 12.60
CA THR A 313 -0.27 18.17 11.37
C THR A 313 -1.33 18.30 10.28
N HIS A 314 -1.02 17.82 9.09
CA HIS A 314 -1.88 17.95 7.94
C HIS A 314 -2.81 16.72 7.83
N ALA A 315 -4.03 16.83 8.35
CA ALA A 315 -5.05 15.76 8.44
C ALA A 315 -5.53 15.05 7.16
N ASN A 316 -4.88 15.22 6.02
CA ASN A 316 -5.14 14.40 4.83
C ASN A 316 -3.85 14.09 4.05
N ASN A 317 -2.72 14.28 4.71
CA ASN A 317 -1.39 14.02 4.26
C ASN A 317 -0.60 13.41 5.42
N SER A 318 -0.47 12.09 5.38
CA SER A 318 0.10 11.26 6.45
C SER A 318 1.55 11.56 6.85
N ASP A 319 2.25 12.43 6.13
CA ASP A 319 3.66 12.80 6.32
C ASP A 319 3.77 14.31 6.05
N THR A 320 3.59 15.11 7.10
CA THR A 320 3.41 16.55 7.01
C THR A 320 4.68 17.27 6.57
N ASP A 321 5.86 16.82 7.00
CA ASP A 321 7.14 17.45 6.68
C ASP A 321 7.91 16.79 5.53
N ASN A 322 7.36 15.73 4.94
CA ASN A 322 7.80 15.04 3.74
C ASN A 322 9.15 14.36 3.90
N ASP A 323 9.34 13.66 5.02
CA ASP A 323 10.58 12.98 5.35
C ASP A 323 10.50 11.45 5.25
N THR A 324 9.34 10.93 4.82
CA THR A 324 8.96 9.52 4.66
C THR A 324 8.61 8.76 5.94
N LEU A 325 8.55 9.43 7.09
CA LEU A 325 7.93 8.93 8.31
C LEU A 325 6.51 9.49 8.40
N SER A 326 5.54 8.66 8.81
CA SER A 326 4.18 9.17 8.98
C SER A 326 4.03 9.89 10.32
N ASP A 327 3.23 10.96 10.39
CA ASP A 327 3.19 11.84 11.57
C ASP A 327 2.82 11.05 12.84
N GLY A 328 1.83 10.17 12.74
CA GLY A 328 1.47 9.24 13.82
C GLY A 328 2.61 8.32 14.29
N ASN A 329 3.50 7.88 13.38
CA ASN A 329 4.67 7.05 13.68
C ASN A 329 5.82 7.85 14.32
N GLU A 330 5.82 9.17 14.22
CA GLU A 330 6.80 10.02 14.89
C GLU A 330 6.49 10.22 16.36
N VAL A 331 5.19 10.29 16.70
CA VAL A 331 4.74 10.78 18.00
C VAL A 331 4.05 9.72 18.86
N LEU A 332 3.01 9.04 18.36
CA LEU A 332 2.18 8.12 19.16
C LEU A 332 2.54 6.64 18.92
N TYR A 333 2.92 6.27 17.69
CA TYR A 333 3.11 4.88 17.24
C TYR A 333 4.54 4.58 16.81
N ILE A 334 5.51 5.12 17.55
CA ILE A 334 6.95 4.97 17.30
C ILE A 334 7.31 3.53 16.86
N PRO A 335 7.81 3.32 15.62
CA PRO A 335 7.98 1.99 15.03
C PRO A 335 9.07 1.16 15.70
N ARG A 336 9.99 1.81 16.44
CA ARG A 336 11.16 1.17 17.06
C ARG A 336 11.07 1.17 18.60
N PRO A 337 11.43 0.08 19.29
CA PRO A 337 11.45 0.05 20.76
C PRO A 337 12.53 0.99 21.32
N TRP A 338 12.26 1.61 22.48
CA TRP A 338 13.18 2.55 23.16
C TRP A 338 13.58 3.80 22.35
N GLN A 339 13.02 3.99 21.16
CA GLN A 339 13.13 5.23 20.40
C GLN A 339 12.28 6.32 21.07
N SER A 340 12.78 7.54 21.07
CA SER A 340 11.99 8.71 21.51
C SER A 340 11.32 9.34 20.30
N ALA A 341 10.20 10.03 20.53
CA ALA A 341 9.45 10.69 19.45
C ALA A 341 10.30 11.72 18.70
N THR A 342 10.06 11.82 17.40
CA THR A 342 10.56 12.89 16.52
C THR A 342 9.52 14.00 16.43
N ASN A 343 9.69 14.95 15.52
CA ASN A 343 8.81 16.11 15.39
C ASN A 343 8.23 16.16 13.97
N PRO A 344 6.91 15.91 13.80
CA PRO A 344 6.27 15.75 12.49
C PRO A 344 6.13 17.01 11.64
N LEU A 345 6.80 18.08 12.06
CA LEU A 345 6.85 19.35 11.35
C LEU A 345 8.28 19.72 10.95
N VAL A 346 9.24 18.85 11.22
CA VAL A 346 10.66 19.03 11.00
C VAL A 346 11.27 17.71 10.54
N ASN A 347 11.50 17.63 9.23
CA ASN A 347 12.04 16.47 8.53
C ASN A 347 13.44 15.98 8.94
N ASP A 348 14.08 16.62 9.93
CA ASP A 348 15.41 16.32 10.48
C ASP A 348 15.39 16.87 11.92
N THR A 349 14.86 16.08 12.84
CA THR A 349 14.54 16.50 14.20
C THR A 349 15.79 16.81 15.03
N ASP A 350 16.87 16.05 14.84
CA ASP A 350 18.12 16.23 15.59
C ASP A 350 19.10 17.22 14.93
N GLY A 351 18.87 17.56 13.65
CA GLY A 351 19.57 18.57 12.88
C GLY A 351 20.94 18.14 12.39
N ASP A 352 21.16 16.85 12.18
CA ASP A 352 22.44 16.30 11.74
C ASP A 352 22.59 16.15 10.21
N GLY A 353 21.49 16.36 9.49
CA GLY A 353 21.42 16.35 8.02
C GLY A 353 20.89 15.04 7.42
N MET A 354 20.49 14.08 8.24
CA MET A 354 19.72 12.90 7.82
C MET A 354 18.22 13.14 8.08
N LEU A 355 17.36 12.45 7.34
CA LEU A 355 15.90 12.58 7.48
C LEU A 355 15.39 11.55 8.51
N ASP A 356 14.43 11.92 9.36
CA ASP A 356 13.97 11.04 10.44
C ASP A 356 13.36 9.75 9.88
N GLY A 357 12.56 9.84 8.82
CA GLY A 357 11.99 8.69 8.12
C GLY A 357 13.02 7.73 7.52
N TRP A 358 14.13 8.25 6.98
CA TRP A 358 15.21 7.41 6.45
C TRP A 358 15.96 6.69 7.58
N GLU A 359 16.22 7.37 8.69
CA GLU A 359 16.88 6.77 9.86
C GLU A 359 16.01 5.75 10.60
N MET A 360 14.69 5.95 10.63
CA MET A 360 13.74 5.11 11.35
C MET A 360 13.22 3.92 10.55
N GLN A 361 13.75 3.68 9.35
CA GLN A 361 13.27 2.61 8.48
C GLN A 361 13.34 1.22 9.17
N VAL A 362 12.19 0.56 9.17
CA VAL A 362 11.98 -0.81 9.63
C VAL A 362 11.61 -1.70 8.44
N GLU A 363 11.70 -3.02 8.60
CA GLU A 363 11.35 -3.94 7.52
C GLU A 363 9.84 -3.95 7.27
N SER A 364 9.44 -3.50 6.09
CA SER A 364 8.06 -3.43 5.63
C SER A 364 7.86 -4.37 4.45
N THR A 365 7.04 -5.42 4.66
CA THR A 365 6.69 -6.34 3.56
C THR A 365 5.72 -5.72 2.56
N THR A 366 4.99 -4.68 2.96
CA THR A 366 4.08 -3.91 2.11
C THR A 366 4.82 -2.92 1.22
N GLU A 367 5.84 -2.26 1.76
CA GLU A 367 6.65 -1.26 1.03
C GLU A 367 7.94 -1.86 0.44
N ASN A 368 8.22 -3.14 0.73
CA ASN A 368 9.39 -3.86 0.27
C ASN A 368 10.71 -3.15 0.64
N THR A 369 10.78 -2.63 1.87
CA THR A 369 11.93 -1.90 2.41
C THR A 369 12.91 -2.83 3.11
N ARG A 370 14.18 -2.42 3.16
CA ARG A 370 15.19 -3.02 4.04
C ARG A 370 15.15 -2.30 5.40
N SER A 371 15.66 -2.95 6.44
CA SER A 371 15.67 -2.34 7.79
C SER A 371 17.00 -1.62 8.04
N HIS A 372 16.92 -0.36 8.45
CA HIS A 372 18.03 0.44 8.98
C HIS A 372 18.13 0.36 10.51
N SER A 373 17.21 -0.38 11.13
CA SER A 373 17.03 -0.39 12.58
C SER A 373 18.06 -1.28 13.29
N LEU A 374 19.32 -0.88 13.32
CA LEU A 374 20.39 -1.59 14.02
C LEU A 374 20.52 -1.13 15.48
N TRP A 375 20.33 -2.06 16.41
CA TRP A 375 20.52 -1.84 17.85
C TRP A 375 21.87 -2.37 18.32
N ILE A 376 22.67 -1.51 18.96
CA ILE A 376 24.04 -1.84 19.37
C ILE A 376 24.13 -1.90 20.90
N ALA A 377 24.58 -3.05 21.42
CA ALA A 377 24.75 -3.26 22.86
C ALA A 377 26.13 -3.84 23.21
N THR A 378 26.78 -3.29 24.25
CA THR A 378 28.12 -3.74 24.70
C THR A 378 28.08 -4.91 25.70
N SER A 379 26.89 -5.25 26.20
CA SER A 379 26.65 -6.32 27.15
C SER A 379 25.37 -7.07 26.78
N PRO A 380 25.20 -8.34 27.18
CA PRO A 380 23.96 -9.06 26.98
C PRO A 380 22.74 -8.28 27.50
N TRP A 381 21.68 -8.28 26.71
CA TRP A 381 20.49 -7.46 26.95
C TRP A 381 19.22 -8.24 26.65
N ARG A 382 18.09 -7.73 27.16
CA ARG A 382 16.79 -8.37 27.02
C ARG A 382 15.85 -7.49 26.21
N PRO A 383 15.30 -7.98 25.09
CA PRO A 383 14.29 -7.26 24.34
C PRO A 383 13.00 -7.07 25.15
N ILE A 384 12.17 -6.10 24.74
CA ILE A 384 10.84 -5.92 25.31
C ILE A 384 10.05 -7.24 25.17
N GLY A 385 9.31 -7.64 26.20
CA GLY A 385 8.58 -8.92 26.21
C GLY A 385 9.42 -10.14 26.61
N CYS A 386 10.73 -10.02 26.75
CA CYS A 386 11.60 -11.12 27.19
C CYS A 386 11.58 -11.32 28.72
N GLU A 387 10.88 -12.38 29.17
CA GLU A 387 10.76 -12.68 30.61
C GLU A 387 11.86 -13.60 31.18
N ASP A 388 12.59 -14.34 30.34
CA ASP A 388 13.60 -15.31 30.77
C ASP A 388 14.93 -15.22 30.01
N SER A 389 15.90 -16.07 30.35
CA SER A 389 17.25 -16.05 29.76
C SER A 389 17.33 -16.73 28.38
N SER A 390 16.22 -17.25 27.84
CA SER A 390 16.21 -17.95 26.55
C SER A 390 16.09 -16.99 25.36
N CYS A 391 15.52 -15.80 25.58
CA CYS A 391 15.37 -14.71 24.62
C CYS A 391 16.42 -13.59 24.81
N GLU A 392 17.38 -13.78 25.71
CA GLU A 392 18.48 -12.83 25.94
C GLU A 392 19.39 -12.78 24.72
N LYS A 393 19.64 -11.57 24.21
CA LYS A 393 20.52 -11.31 23.07
C LYS A 393 21.94 -11.05 23.57
N ALA A 394 22.93 -11.56 22.84
CA ALA A 394 24.33 -11.30 23.12
C ALA A 394 24.71 -9.84 22.80
N ALA A 395 25.88 -9.41 23.30
CA ALA A 395 26.46 -8.13 22.89
C ALA A 395 26.78 -8.14 21.39
N GLY A 396 26.57 -7.02 20.70
CA GLY A 396 26.68 -6.89 19.24
C GLY A 396 25.56 -6.02 18.66
N GLY A 397 25.55 -5.93 17.33
CA GLY A 397 24.52 -5.26 16.53
C GLY A 397 23.40 -6.22 16.14
N TRP A 398 22.15 -5.86 16.46
CA TRP A 398 20.96 -6.65 16.12
C TRP A 398 20.00 -5.80 15.30
N ILE A 399 19.51 -6.33 14.19
CA ILE A 399 18.53 -5.64 13.36
C ILE A 399 17.14 -5.86 13.96
N TYR A 400 16.41 -4.77 14.17
CA TYR A 400 15.00 -4.81 14.50
C TYR A 400 14.18 -4.83 13.20
N LEU A 401 13.29 -5.81 13.06
CA LEU A 401 12.50 -5.95 11.84
C LEU A 401 11.20 -5.18 11.93
N ASN A 402 10.34 -5.54 12.90
CA ASN A 402 9.05 -4.90 13.18
C ASN A 402 8.44 -5.49 14.46
N GLY A 403 7.26 -5.03 14.86
CA GLY A 403 6.54 -5.52 16.05
C GLY A 403 6.09 -6.99 16.02
N ILE A 404 6.30 -7.73 14.92
CA ILE A 404 5.86 -9.13 14.76
C ILE A 404 7.05 -10.10 14.76
N GLN A 405 8.07 -9.84 13.94
CA GLN A 405 9.28 -10.68 13.83
C GLN A 405 10.39 -10.24 14.81
N GLU A 406 10.22 -9.05 15.39
CA GLU A 406 11.04 -8.39 16.42
C GLU A 406 12.53 -8.23 16.05
N TRP A 407 13.36 -9.27 16.12
CA TRP A 407 14.83 -9.11 16.06
C TRP A 407 15.53 -10.19 15.23
N SER A 408 16.28 -9.77 14.21
CA SER A 408 17.15 -10.61 13.39
C SER A 408 18.64 -10.39 13.69
N GLY A 409 19.42 -11.42 13.41
CA GLY A 409 20.88 -11.44 13.50
C GLY A 409 21.43 -12.31 12.37
N SER A 410 22.71 -12.67 12.44
CA SER A 410 23.36 -13.43 11.37
C SER A 410 22.73 -14.81 11.15
N PRO A 411 22.63 -15.29 9.88
CA PRO A 411 22.16 -16.63 9.57
C PRO A 411 23.21 -17.68 9.98
N GLY A 412 23.20 -18.09 11.26
CA GLY A 412 24.09 -19.14 11.74
C GLY A 412 24.47 -19.02 13.22
N ASP A 413 25.53 -19.74 13.56
CA ASP A 413 26.20 -19.77 14.86
C ASP A 413 27.70 -19.88 14.58
N ALA A 414 28.28 -18.78 14.09
CA ALA A 414 29.66 -18.65 13.64
C ALA A 414 30.65 -18.90 14.78
N ASN A 415 30.29 -18.53 16.01
CA ASN A 415 31.10 -18.81 17.20
C ASN A 415 30.84 -20.20 17.82
N ASN A 416 29.84 -20.93 17.30
CA ASN A 416 29.49 -22.30 17.63
C ASN A 416 29.14 -22.48 19.12
N ASP A 417 28.48 -21.48 19.73
CA ASP A 417 28.07 -21.45 21.15
C ASP A 417 26.63 -21.94 21.41
N GLY A 418 25.89 -22.23 20.34
CA GLY A 418 24.51 -22.72 20.35
C GLY A 418 23.45 -21.64 20.50
N LYS A 419 23.80 -20.37 20.34
CA LYS A 419 22.87 -19.22 20.36
C LYS A 419 22.87 -18.50 19.00
N PRO A 420 21.81 -17.74 18.69
CA PRO A 420 21.83 -16.86 17.53
C PRO A 420 22.91 -15.80 17.70
N ASP A 421 23.65 -15.55 16.62
CA ASP A 421 24.66 -14.51 16.56
C ASP A 421 24.06 -13.15 16.19
N PRO A 422 24.66 -12.03 16.64
CA PRO A 422 24.31 -10.70 16.14
C PRO A 422 24.56 -10.61 14.62
N LYS A 423 23.95 -9.62 13.94
CA LYS A 423 24.29 -9.29 12.53
C LYS A 423 25.77 -8.89 12.46
N TYR A 424 26.21 -8.03 13.39
CA TYR A 424 27.61 -7.66 13.56
C TYR A 424 28.12 -7.90 14.97
N PHE A 425 29.28 -8.54 15.09
CA PHE A 425 30.03 -8.59 16.33
C PHE A 425 30.68 -7.23 16.63
N MET A 426 30.97 -6.98 17.91
CA MET A 426 31.56 -5.70 18.36
C MET A 426 32.90 -5.34 17.72
N HIS A 427 33.61 -6.31 17.13
CA HIS A 427 34.89 -6.08 16.46
C HIS A 427 34.77 -5.87 14.95
N GLU A 428 33.57 -6.08 14.39
CA GLU A 428 33.26 -5.85 12.96
C GLU A 428 32.78 -4.42 12.75
N MET A 429 32.08 -3.84 13.72
CA MET A 429 31.56 -2.46 13.64
C MET A 429 32.62 -1.38 13.93
N ASN A 430 32.57 -0.26 13.21
CA ASN A 430 33.41 0.92 13.46
C ASN A 430 32.75 1.92 14.42
N LEU A 431 32.92 1.66 15.72
CA LEU A 431 32.31 2.48 16.78
C LEU A 431 33.15 3.70 17.18
N THR A 432 33.98 4.23 16.26
CA THR A 432 34.89 5.34 16.57
C THR A 432 34.10 6.63 16.78
N GLY A 433 34.12 7.17 18.00
CA GLY A 433 33.34 8.36 18.35
C GLY A 433 31.90 8.07 18.78
N PHE A 434 31.46 6.82 18.64
CA PHE A 434 30.16 6.33 19.08
C PHE A 434 30.18 6.03 20.59
N THR A 435 29.40 6.75 21.40
CA THR A 435 29.37 6.52 22.86
C THR A 435 28.23 5.58 23.25
N LEU A 436 28.59 4.37 23.69
CA LEU A 436 27.62 3.37 24.15
C LEU A 436 27.36 3.45 25.66
N PRO A 437 26.12 3.23 26.13
CA PRO A 437 25.82 3.09 27.54
C PRO A 437 26.48 1.83 28.12
N ALA A 438 26.75 1.86 29.44
CA ALA A 438 27.42 0.76 30.15
C ALA A 438 26.51 -0.45 30.41
N GLU A 439 25.19 -0.24 30.40
CA GLU A 439 24.15 -1.27 30.44
C GLU A 439 23.11 -0.93 29.37
N GLY A 440 22.63 -1.94 28.63
CA GLY A 440 21.71 -1.76 27.51
C GLY A 440 22.42 -1.49 26.18
N GLY A 441 21.73 -0.75 25.30
CA GLY A 441 22.21 -0.36 23.98
C GLY A 441 21.62 0.97 23.53
N ARG A 442 21.92 1.38 22.29
CA ARG A 442 21.27 2.49 21.57
C ARG A 442 21.13 2.13 20.10
N TRP A 443 20.28 2.86 19.38
CA TRP A 443 20.18 2.79 17.93
C TRP A 443 21.45 3.31 17.27
N ALA A 444 21.81 2.71 16.14
CA ALA A 444 22.89 3.16 15.26
C ALA A 444 22.59 4.55 14.69
N LEU A 445 21.36 4.72 14.22
CA LEU A 445 20.76 5.96 13.70
C LEU A 445 19.64 6.38 14.65
N ASP A 446 19.72 7.58 15.21
CA ASP A 446 18.79 8.06 16.25
C ASP A 446 18.36 9.51 15.98
N PRO A 447 17.26 9.73 15.23
CA PRO A 447 16.81 11.07 14.85
C PRO A 447 16.16 11.85 16.01
N ALA A 448 16.03 11.26 17.20
CA ALA A 448 15.32 11.91 18.28
C ALA A 448 16.03 13.18 18.75
N LEU A 449 15.25 14.21 19.05
CA LEU A 449 15.77 15.51 19.48
C LEU A 449 16.80 15.40 20.63
N GLY A 450 18.05 15.77 20.33
CA GLY A 450 19.14 15.78 21.31
C GLY A 450 19.89 14.45 21.47
N SER A 451 19.67 13.51 20.55
CA SER A 451 20.56 12.40 20.22
C SER A 451 21.98 12.90 19.88
N LEU A 452 22.91 11.96 19.67
CA LEU A 452 24.24 12.29 19.19
C LEU A 452 24.22 12.27 17.67
N PRO A 453 24.72 13.31 16.98
CA PRO A 453 24.82 13.31 15.53
C PRO A 453 25.51 12.05 15.03
N ASP A 454 24.84 11.30 14.16
CA ASP A 454 25.32 10.03 13.63
C ASP A 454 25.49 9.99 12.11
N ALA A 455 25.25 11.10 11.42
CA ALA A 455 25.54 11.33 10.00
C ALA A 455 26.98 11.04 9.52
N ASN A 456 27.97 11.08 10.42
CA ASN A 456 29.38 10.84 10.07
C ASN A 456 29.90 9.51 10.65
N PHE A 457 29.05 8.70 11.26
CA PHE A 457 29.43 7.35 11.62
C PHE A 457 29.26 6.43 10.42
N ASP A 458 29.95 5.30 10.51
CA ASP A 458 30.03 4.23 9.55
C ASP A 458 29.97 2.99 10.44
N VAL A 459 28.80 2.39 10.55
CA VAL A 459 28.49 1.44 11.62
C VAL A 459 28.74 0.00 11.19
N ASP A 460 28.49 -0.31 9.93
CA ASP A 460 28.79 -1.57 9.25
C ASP A 460 30.24 -1.68 8.74
N ASN A 461 31.02 -0.59 8.82
CA ASN A 461 32.47 -0.57 8.61
C ASN A 461 32.88 -0.90 7.16
N ASP A 462 32.12 -0.37 6.21
CA ASP A 462 32.33 -0.49 4.77
C ASP A 462 33.13 0.71 4.19
N THR A 463 33.42 1.71 5.03
CA THR A 463 34.11 2.99 4.75
C THR A 463 33.24 4.12 4.16
N LEU A 464 31.94 3.91 4.00
CA LEU A 464 30.96 4.93 3.61
C LEU A 464 30.26 5.46 4.87
N PRO A 465 30.29 6.77 5.15
CA PRO A 465 29.54 7.30 6.28
C PRO A 465 28.05 7.42 5.95
N ASN A 466 27.18 7.21 6.93
CA ASN A 466 25.71 7.24 6.82
C ASN A 466 25.16 8.39 5.94
N SER A 467 25.68 9.61 6.08
CA SER A 467 25.23 10.76 5.27
C SER A 467 25.53 10.69 3.76
N GLN A 468 26.43 9.81 3.32
CA GLN A 468 26.67 9.50 1.90
C GLN A 468 25.79 8.36 1.39
N GLU A 469 25.15 7.63 2.28
CA GLU A 469 24.29 6.48 1.97
C GLU A 469 22.83 6.91 1.74
N ALA A 470 22.49 8.14 2.13
CA ALA A 470 21.18 8.72 1.91
C ALA A 470 20.71 8.61 0.43
N PRO A 471 19.39 8.56 0.17
CA PRO A 471 18.85 8.30 -1.17
C PRO A 471 19.22 9.37 -2.21
N ASP A 472 19.50 10.60 -1.77
CA ASP A 472 19.94 11.70 -2.62
C ASP A 472 21.48 11.69 -2.88
N ARG A 473 22.18 10.66 -2.41
CA ARG A 473 23.62 10.41 -2.57
C ARG A 473 23.84 9.07 -3.26
N TRP A 474 24.23 8.01 -2.54
CA TRP A 474 24.49 6.67 -3.07
C TRP A 474 23.35 5.67 -2.81
N ASP A 475 22.29 6.05 -2.07
CA ASP A 475 21.09 5.22 -1.86
C ASP A 475 21.44 3.79 -1.41
N THR A 476 22.32 3.72 -0.41
CA THR A 476 22.79 2.48 0.20
C THR A 476 22.20 2.32 1.60
N ASN A 477 22.33 1.12 2.16
CA ASN A 477 21.80 0.80 3.47
C ASN A 477 22.89 0.96 4.55
N PRO A 478 22.76 1.94 5.46
CA PRO A 478 23.79 2.30 6.45
C PRO A 478 24.04 1.27 7.55
N VAL A 479 23.40 0.10 7.48
CA VAL A 479 23.63 -1.01 8.41
C VAL A 479 23.85 -2.31 7.67
N ASN A 480 24.25 -2.22 6.40
CA ASN A 480 24.54 -3.33 5.54
C ASN A 480 25.65 -2.95 4.55
N ASP A 481 26.84 -3.49 4.81
CA ASP A 481 28.11 -3.19 4.15
C ASP A 481 28.19 -3.48 2.65
N ASP A 482 27.24 -4.25 2.10
CA ASP A 482 27.14 -4.63 0.68
C ASP A 482 25.64 -4.57 0.30
N THR A 483 25.21 -3.43 -0.23
CA THR A 483 23.81 -3.10 -0.47
C THR A 483 23.23 -3.88 -1.64
N ASP A 484 23.92 -4.04 -2.75
CA ASP A 484 23.36 -4.72 -3.92
C ASP A 484 23.67 -6.22 -4.00
N GLU A 485 24.43 -6.74 -3.03
CA GLU A 485 24.83 -8.14 -2.86
C GLU A 485 25.78 -8.67 -3.95
N ASP A 486 26.60 -7.79 -4.52
CA ASP A 486 27.59 -8.10 -5.57
C ASP A 486 28.97 -8.52 -5.01
N ARG A 487 29.12 -8.50 -3.67
CA ARG A 487 30.33 -8.81 -2.86
C ARG A 487 31.35 -7.67 -2.74
N LEU A 488 31.06 -6.50 -3.26
CA LEU A 488 31.85 -5.30 -3.03
C LEU A 488 31.25 -4.50 -1.87
N PRO A 489 32.08 -3.93 -0.97
CA PRO A 489 31.56 -3.03 0.04
C PRO A 489 31.19 -1.67 -0.54
N ASP A 490 30.08 -1.09 -0.09
CA ASP A 490 29.53 0.13 -0.70
C ASP A 490 30.57 1.28 -0.73
N GLY A 491 31.28 1.51 0.39
CA GLY A 491 32.34 2.52 0.47
C GLY A 491 33.54 2.27 -0.44
N TRP A 492 33.86 1.00 -0.74
CA TRP A 492 34.93 0.65 -1.68
C TRP A 492 34.55 1.01 -3.11
N GLU A 493 33.32 0.69 -3.51
CA GLU A 493 32.78 1.01 -4.83
C GLU A 493 32.70 2.53 -5.05
N VAL A 494 32.17 3.27 -4.07
CA VAL A 494 32.11 4.74 -4.13
C VAL A 494 33.48 5.35 -4.34
N TYR A 495 34.50 4.83 -3.63
CA TYR A 495 35.86 5.32 -3.76
C TYR A 495 36.41 5.10 -5.18
N TRP A 496 36.31 3.88 -5.70
CA TRP A 496 36.88 3.55 -7.02
C TRP A 496 36.08 4.11 -8.18
N SER A 497 34.75 4.18 -8.07
CA SER A 497 33.88 4.93 -8.98
C SER A 497 34.32 6.39 -9.10
N GLY A 498 34.67 7.02 -7.97
CA GLY A 498 35.23 8.37 -7.95
C GLY A 498 36.55 8.49 -8.72
N ILE A 499 37.48 7.54 -8.52
CA ILE A 499 38.77 7.51 -9.23
C ILE A 499 38.57 7.24 -10.72
N ALA A 500 37.74 6.27 -11.11
CA ALA A 500 37.43 5.92 -12.50
C ALA A 500 36.92 7.12 -13.30
N LEU A 501 36.03 7.91 -12.69
CA LEU A 501 35.51 9.15 -13.29
C LEU A 501 36.59 10.25 -13.36
N GLU A 502 37.48 10.36 -12.36
CA GLU A 502 38.56 11.36 -12.36
C GLU A 502 39.58 11.11 -13.49
N ILE A 503 39.95 9.84 -13.70
CA ILE A 503 40.90 9.44 -14.74
C ILE A 503 40.25 9.30 -16.12
N GLY A 504 38.91 9.29 -16.18
CA GLY A 504 38.11 9.27 -17.40
C GLY A 504 38.04 7.90 -18.07
N LEU A 505 38.06 6.81 -17.28
CA LEU A 505 37.74 5.47 -17.77
C LEU A 505 36.25 5.36 -18.11
N SER A 506 35.39 5.96 -17.28
CA SER A 506 33.94 6.00 -17.49
C SER A 506 33.40 7.42 -17.69
N SER A 507 32.24 7.50 -18.33
CA SER A 507 31.53 8.75 -18.59
C SER A 507 30.31 8.89 -17.68
N SER A 508 30.33 9.90 -16.80
CA SER A 508 29.17 10.25 -15.97
C SER A 508 27.88 10.48 -16.76
N GLU A 509 27.97 10.95 -18.02
CA GLU A 509 26.79 11.20 -18.86
C GLU A 509 26.15 9.90 -19.37
N GLU A 510 26.96 8.85 -19.56
CA GLU A 510 26.49 7.53 -20.01
C GLU A 510 25.88 6.77 -18.82
N LEU A 511 26.56 6.76 -17.67
CA LEU A 511 26.08 6.12 -16.44
C LEU A 511 24.76 6.73 -15.94
N GLN A 512 24.64 8.05 -15.91
CA GLN A 512 23.37 8.71 -15.54
C GLN A 512 22.20 8.35 -16.46
N SER A 513 22.49 7.96 -17.71
CA SER A 513 21.43 7.51 -18.64
C SER A 513 20.95 6.10 -18.35
N LEU A 514 21.77 5.30 -17.66
CA LEU A 514 21.46 3.96 -17.17
C LEU A 514 20.83 3.99 -15.77
N GLY A 515 21.05 5.08 -15.03
CA GLY A 515 20.56 5.24 -13.66
C GLY A 515 21.67 5.18 -12.61
N ALA A 516 22.87 4.74 -13.00
CA ALA A 516 24.04 4.63 -12.15
C ALA A 516 24.74 5.98 -11.90
N ARG A 517 25.30 6.11 -10.71
CA ARG A 517 26.08 7.26 -10.21
C ARG A 517 27.58 7.05 -10.38
N GLY A 518 28.02 5.80 -10.48
CA GLY A 518 29.39 5.36 -10.74
C GLY A 518 29.41 4.16 -11.70
N PRO A 519 30.59 3.77 -12.20
CA PRO A 519 30.76 2.50 -12.91
C PRO A 519 30.64 1.27 -12.00
N MET A 520 30.79 1.45 -10.69
CA MET A 520 30.44 0.48 -9.63
C MET A 520 29.57 1.26 -8.64
N ASP A 521 28.27 1.35 -8.92
CA ASP A 521 27.29 2.03 -8.09
C ASP A 521 26.72 1.02 -7.07
N PRO A 522 26.98 1.18 -5.77
CA PRO A 522 26.65 0.20 -4.72
C PRO A 522 25.15 -0.08 -4.51
N SER A 523 24.29 0.67 -5.19
CA SER A 523 22.85 0.43 -5.21
C SER A 523 22.39 -0.48 -6.36
N MET A 524 23.31 -0.84 -7.25
CA MET A 524 23.06 -1.48 -8.53
C MET A 524 24.06 -2.61 -8.76
N ILE A 525 23.59 -3.85 -8.57
CA ILE A 525 24.39 -5.07 -8.78
C ILE A 525 25.09 -5.18 -10.14
N ASP A 526 24.63 -4.42 -11.14
CA ASP A 526 25.18 -4.32 -12.50
C ASP A 526 24.95 -2.88 -12.98
N SER A 527 25.96 -2.03 -12.81
CA SER A 527 25.89 -0.58 -13.02
C SER A 527 25.78 -0.17 -14.48
N ASP A 528 26.40 -0.95 -15.37
CA ASP A 528 26.48 -0.65 -16.80
C ASP A 528 25.47 -1.45 -17.65
N LEU A 529 24.76 -2.40 -17.01
CA LEU A 529 23.70 -3.25 -17.54
C LEU A 529 24.16 -4.18 -18.68
N ASP A 530 25.42 -4.65 -18.64
CA ASP A 530 25.95 -5.59 -19.62
C ASP A 530 25.65 -7.07 -19.29
N GLY A 531 25.19 -7.34 -18.06
CA GLY A 531 24.80 -8.64 -17.54
C GLY A 531 25.89 -9.37 -16.75
N ILE A 532 27.00 -8.70 -16.43
CA ILE A 532 28.01 -9.10 -15.45
C ILE A 532 27.81 -8.25 -14.20
N GLU A 533 27.91 -8.85 -13.01
CA GLU A 533 27.79 -8.11 -11.75
C GLU A 533 29.08 -7.32 -11.51
N ASP A 534 28.98 -6.12 -10.93
CA ASP A 534 30.12 -5.20 -10.78
C ASP A 534 31.31 -5.87 -10.06
N GLY A 535 31.08 -6.65 -9.01
CA GLY A 535 32.10 -7.46 -8.33
C GLY A 535 32.78 -8.56 -9.18
N GLU A 536 32.12 -9.04 -10.23
CA GLU A 536 32.64 -10.07 -11.15
C GLU A 536 33.19 -9.47 -12.47
N GLU A 537 33.14 -8.14 -12.62
CA GLU A 537 33.76 -7.44 -13.75
C GLU A 537 35.28 -7.34 -13.60
N ASP A 538 35.99 -7.33 -14.73
CA ASP A 538 37.41 -6.95 -14.83
C ASP A 538 37.46 -5.58 -15.54
N PHE A 539 37.32 -4.52 -14.73
CA PHE A 539 37.03 -3.18 -15.21
C PHE A 539 38.21 -2.54 -15.95
N ASP A 540 39.45 -2.84 -15.56
CA ASP A 540 40.66 -2.28 -16.19
C ASP A 540 41.41 -3.27 -17.11
N SER A 541 40.94 -4.52 -17.19
CA SER A 541 41.43 -5.58 -18.08
C SER A 541 42.89 -5.94 -17.85
N ASP A 542 43.30 -6.03 -16.59
CA ASP A 542 44.69 -6.26 -16.19
C ASP A 542 45.04 -7.71 -15.82
N GLY A 543 44.09 -8.64 -16.02
CA GLY A 543 44.30 -10.07 -15.84
C GLY A 543 45.36 -10.69 -16.77
N LEU A 544 45.54 -12.01 -16.68
CA LEU A 544 46.56 -12.70 -17.45
C LEU A 544 46.20 -12.77 -18.94
N ASN A 545 47.16 -12.37 -19.77
CA ASN A 545 46.98 -12.42 -21.22
C ASN A 545 46.63 -13.84 -21.74
N ARG A 546 45.38 -14.03 -22.18
CA ARG A 546 44.86 -15.31 -22.71
C ARG A 546 45.69 -15.91 -23.84
N VAL A 547 46.23 -15.08 -24.74
CA VAL A 547 47.07 -15.57 -25.84
C VAL A 547 48.35 -16.19 -25.31
N ASN A 548 48.96 -15.62 -24.26
CA ASN A 548 50.11 -16.20 -23.61
C ASN A 548 49.76 -17.49 -22.87
N LEU A 549 48.63 -17.53 -22.17
CA LEU A 549 48.13 -18.74 -21.51
C LEU A 549 47.89 -19.88 -22.52
N LEU A 550 47.19 -19.60 -23.63
CA LEU A 550 46.96 -20.58 -24.70
C LEU A 550 48.28 -21.06 -25.31
N ASN A 551 49.24 -20.17 -25.56
CA ASN A 551 50.56 -20.59 -26.04
C ASN A 551 51.34 -21.44 -25.02
N ARG A 552 51.07 -21.28 -23.73
CA ARG A 552 51.74 -21.97 -22.62
C ARG A 552 51.15 -23.36 -22.38
N TYR A 553 49.83 -23.45 -22.21
CA TYR A 553 49.11 -24.66 -21.81
C TYR A 553 48.43 -25.41 -22.97
N CYS A 554 48.16 -24.74 -24.09
CA CYS A 554 47.54 -25.34 -25.27
C CYS A 554 48.11 -24.81 -26.62
N PRO A 555 49.42 -24.90 -26.87
CA PRO A 555 50.08 -24.28 -28.03
C PRO A 555 49.55 -24.74 -29.39
N SER A 556 48.91 -25.91 -29.47
CA SER A 556 48.30 -26.42 -30.70
C SER A 556 46.80 -26.17 -30.81
N TYR A 557 46.21 -25.31 -29.96
CA TYR A 557 44.76 -25.00 -29.98
C TYR A 557 44.23 -24.67 -31.39
N ASN A 558 44.99 -23.89 -32.16
CA ASN A 558 44.63 -23.48 -33.51
C ASN A 558 45.08 -24.44 -34.63
N ASP A 559 45.69 -25.58 -34.29
CA ASP A 559 46.18 -26.57 -35.26
C ASP A 559 45.40 -27.90 -35.14
N PRO A 560 44.43 -28.17 -36.03
CA PRO A 560 43.66 -29.42 -35.98
C PRO A 560 44.48 -30.67 -36.36
N THR A 561 45.77 -30.51 -36.71
CA THR A 561 46.67 -31.60 -37.09
C THR A 561 47.63 -32.02 -35.98
N SER A 562 47.68 -31.29 -34.86
CA SER A 562 48.51 -31.58 -33.69
C SER A 562 47.68 -31.36 -32.42
N PHE A 563 47.74 -32.30 -31.48
CA PHE A 563 47.08 -32.15 -30.18
C PHE A 563 48.16 -32.19 -29.08
N ASN A 564 48.68 -31.01 -28.77
CA ASN A 564 49.59 -30.74 -27.67
C ASN A 564 48.94 -29.68 -26.79
N CYS A 565 47.96 -30.14 -26.01
CA CYS A 565 47.11 -29.32 -25.17
C CYS A 565 46.93 -30.02 -23.82
N HIS A 566 47.46 -29.41 -22.77
CA HIS A 566 47.40 -29.92 -21.40
C HIS A 566 46.16 -29.42 -20.66
N ILE A 567 45.73 -28.19 -20.97
CA ILE A 567 44.46 -27.62 -20.49
C ILE A 567 43.64 -27.21 -21.71
N ASN A 568 42.55 -27.91 -21.98
CA ASN A 568 41.77 -27.75 -23.21
C ASN A 568 40.68 -26.67 -23.07
N PRO A 569 40.78 -25.54 -23.79
CA PRO A 569 39.77 -24.47 -23.72
C PRO A 569 38.40 -24.87 -24.34
N GLU A 570 38.31 -25.98 -25.08
CA GLU A 570 37.02 -26.44 -25.64
C GLU A 570 36.17 -27.24 -24.65
N VAL A 571 36.74 -27.65 -23.51
CA VAL A 571 35.98 -28.30 -22.43
C VAL A 571 35.64 -27.29 -21.34
N PRO A 572 34.48 -27.41 -20.66
CA PRO A 572 34.05 -26.42 -19.67
C PRO A 572 35.10 -26.09 -18.61
N SER A 573 35.76 -27.09 -18.04
CA SER A 573 36.79 -26.90 -17.00
C SER A 573 38.07 -26.23 -17.50
N GLY A 574 38.38 -26.35 -18.79
CA GLY A 574 39.53 -25.68 -19.37
C GLY A 574 39.18 -24.29 -19.88
N ALA A 575 37.95 -24.06 -20.35
CA ALA A 575 37.46 -22.71 -20.65
C ALA A 575 37.51 -21.83 -19.38
N GLN A 576 36.97 -22.33 -18.27
CA GLN A 576 37.02 -21.68 -16.95
C GLN A 576 38.45 -21.30 -16.57
N PHE A 577 39.43 -22.21 -16.66
CA PHE A 577 40.84 -21.86 -16.41
C PHE A 577 41.34 -20.62 -17.15
N TYR A 578 40.99 -20.46 -18.43
CA TYR A 578 41.46 -19.32 -19.20
C TYR A 578 40.61 -18.07 -18.97
N ASP A 579 39.31 -18.24 -18.73
CA ASP A 579 38.37 -17.14 -18.49
C ASP A 579 38.65 -16.54 -17.10
N ASP A 580 38.76 -17.36 -16.05
CA ASP A 580 39.05 -16.93 -14.66
C ASP A 580 40.45 -16.29 -14.53
N LEU A 581 41.42 -16.69 -15.35
CA LEU A 581 42.75 -16.06 -15.32
C LEU A 581 42.85 -14.82 -16.21
N GLU A 582 42.01 -14.71 -17.24
CA GLU A 582 41.97 -13.53 -18.11
C GLU A 582 41.23 -12.38 -17.45
N ASN A 583 40.21 -12.69 -16.66
CA ASN A 583 39.40 -11.71 -15.94
C ASN A 583 39.86 -11.66 -14.48
N TYR A 584 40.68 -10.68 -14.12
CA TYR A 584 40.99 -10.43 -12.71
C TYR A 584 39.90 -9.51 -12.17
N THR A 585 38.97 -10.07 -11.38
CA THR A 585 37.73 -9.33 -11.09
C THR A 585 37.91 -8.29 -9.99
N ASN A 586 37.04 -7.28 -9.97
CA ASN A 586 36.99 -6.24 -8.93
C ASN A 586 36.96 -6.84 -7.51
N TYR A 587 36.21 -7.94 -7.31
CA TYR A 587 36.18 -8.65 -6.03
C TYR A 587 37.51 -9.34 -5.69
N GLU A 588 38.21 -9.92 -6.67
CA GLU A 588 39.55 -10.48 -6.44
C GLU A 588 40.55 -9.38 -6.08
N GLU A 589 40.40 -8.20 -6.67
CA GLU A 589 41.24 -7.04 -6.35
C GLU A 589 40.99 -6.51 -4.95
N LEU A 590 39.73 -6.43 -4.53
CA LEU A 590 39.36 -6.12 -3.14
C LEU A 590 40.06 -7.06 -2.15
N LEU A 591 40.05 -8.36 -2.42
CA LEU A 591 40.67 -9.37 -1.54
C LEU A 591 42.20 -9.25 -1.48
N ASN A 592 42.83 -8.85 -2.57
CA ASN A 592 44.29 -8.74 -2.67
C ASN A 592 44.82 -7.32 -2.38
N GLY A 593 43.94 -6.32 -2.28
CA GLY A 593 44.29 -4.93 -2.03
C GLY A 593 44.90 -4.21 -3.23
N THR A 594 44.52 -4.61 -4.44
CA THR A 594 44.91 -4.01 -5.72
C THR A 594 43.82 -3.03 -6.23
N SER A 595 43.94 -2.49 -7.44
CA SER A 595 43.18 -1.34 -7.90
C SER A 595 42.36 -1.63 -9.15
N PRO A 596 41.00 -1.66 -9.06
CA PRO A 596 40.12 -2.02 -10.18
C PRO A 596 40.10 -1.06 -11.36
N VAL A 597 40.76 0.08 -11.20
CA VAL A 597 40.85 1.13 -12.21
C VAL A 597 42.28 1.37 -12.68
N HIS A 598 43.25 0.66 -12.11
CA HIS A 598 44.68 0.82 -12.42
C HIS A 598 45.36 -0.54 -12.53
N ASN A 599 45.72 -0.82 -13.76
CA ASN A 599 46.42 -2.03 -14.16
C ASN A 599 47.84 -2.25 -13.57
N ASP A 600 48.29 -1.48 -12.58
CA ASP A 600 49.61 -1.58 -11.91
C ASP A 600 49.55 -0.72 -10.64
N THR A 601 49.02 -1.29 -9.57
CA THR A 601 48.75 -0.61 -8.29
C THR A 601 50.03 -0.04 -7.67
N GLU A 602 51.13 -0.78 -7.71
CA GLU A 602 52.39 -0.35 -7.08
C GLU A 602 53.34 0.44 -7.99
N GLY A 603 53.02 0.54 -9.28
CA GLY A 603 53.77 1.31 -10.28
C GLY A 603 55.13 0.72 -10.59
N ASP A 604 55.29 -0.60 -10.43
CA ASP A 604 56.56 -1.32 -10.59
C ASP A 604 56.76 -1.83 -12.03
N GLY A 605 55.69 -1.82 -12.83
CA GLY A 605 55.64 -2.22 -14.23
C GLY A 605 55.14 -3.65 -14.47
N LEU A 606 54.63 -4.33 -13.44
CA LEU A 606 53.82 -5.55 -13.54
C LEU A 606 52.33 -5.18 -13.39
N GLU A 607 51.48 -5.90 -14.12
CA GLU A 607 50.03 -5.77 -13.97
C GLU A 607 49.56 -6.59 -12.75
N ASP A 608 48.48 -6.16 -12.07
CA ASP A 608 48.14 -6.66 -10.74
C ASP A 608 47.73 -8.14 -10.81
N GLY A 609 46.91 -8.53 -11.81
CA GLY A 609 46.54 -9.92 -12.05
C GLY A 609 47.76 -10.86 -12.16
N PRO A 610 48.70 -10.62 -13.10
CA PRO A 610 49.97 -11.35 -13.15
C PRO A 610 50.79 -11.27 -11.87
N GLU A 611 50.84 -10.12 -11.20
CA GLU A 611 51.59 -9.95 -9.96
C GLU A 611 51.10 -10.92 -8.89
N VAL A 612 49.80 -10.89 -8.59
CA VAL A 612 49.16 -11.75 -7.58
C VAL A 612 49.25 -13.22 -7.98
N PHE A 613 49.04 -13.55 -9.26
CA PHE A 613 49.10 -14.94 -9.72
C PHE A 613 50.48 -15.56 -9.52
N TYR A 614 51.57 -14.82 -9.80
CA TYR A 614 52.96 -15.32 -9.71
C TYR A 614 53.63 -15.13 -8.35
N GLN A 615 52.91 -14.64 -7.34
CA GLN A 615 53.42 -14.65 -5.96
C GLN A 615 53.74 -16.07 -5.50
N ASP A 616 54.70 -16.21 -4.61
CA ASP A 616 55.14 -17.49 -4.01
C ASP A 616 55.13 -17.29 -2.48
N HIS A 617 54.01 -17.63 -1.85
CA HIS A 617 53.76 -17.30 -0.45
C HIS A 617 54.56 -18.14 0.55
N ASP A 618 55.00 -19.33 0.16
CA ASP A 618 55.74 -20.27 1.03
C ASP A 618 57.18 -20.56 0.56
N ASP A 619 57.64 -19.86 -0.48
CA ASP A 619 58.98 -19.92 -1.06
C ASP A 619 59.33 -21.34 -1.59
N ASP A 620 58.35 -22.13 -2.02
CA ASP A 620 58.56 -23.48 -2.55
C ASP A 620 58.88 -23.52 -4.06
N GLY A 621 58.70 -22.37 -4.71
CA GLY A 621 58.96 -22.15 -6.12
C GLY A 621 57.80 -22.50 -7.05
N MET A 622 56.59 -22.68 -6.51
CA MET A 622 55.33 -22.66 -7.25
C MET A 622 54.61 -21.31 -7.12
N ALA A 623 53.84 -20.95 -8.15
CA ALA A 623 53.01 -19.76 -8.13
C ALA A 623 51.72 -20.00 -7.32
N SER A 624 51.43 -19.14 -6.35
CA SER A 624 50.27 -19.24 -5.47
C SER A 624 48.94 -19.23 -6.23
N GLY A 625 48.82 -18.46 -7.32
CA GLY A 625 47.63 -18.49 -8.18
C GLY A 625 47.46 -19.82 -8.92
N TRP A 626 48.58 -20.46 -9.30
CA TRP A 626 48.56 -21.80 -9.87
C TRP A 626 48.06 -22.80 -8.81
N GLU A 627 48.63 -22.76 -7.61
CA GLU A 627 48.29 -23.66 -6.50
C GLU A 627 46.81 -23.56 -6.12
N TYR A 628 46.31 -22.33 -5.99
CA TYR A 628 44.92 -22.04 -5.69
C TYR A 628 43.97 -22.67 -6.71
N TYR A 629 44.19 -22.43 -8.01
CA TYR A 629 43.32 -22.97 -9.07
C TYR A 629 43.20 -24.50 -9.01
N PHE A 630 44.31 -25.17 -8.75
CA PHE A 630 44.36 -26.62 -8.63
C PHE A 630 44.21 -27.10 -7.19
N GLN A 631 43.68 -26.30 -6.27
CA GLN A 631 43.33 -26.72 -4.90
C GLN A 631 44.52 -27.32 -4.12
N PHE A 632 45.71 -26.77 -4.30
CA PHE A 632 46.82 -26.92 -3.37
C PHE A 632 46.78 -25.78 -2.36
N ASP A 633 47.45 -25.93 -1.22
CA ASP A 633 47.52 -24.90 -0.18
C ASP A 633 48.73 -23.99 -0.48
N PRO A 634 48.54 -22.71 -0.90
CA PRO A 634 49.65 -21.80 -1.24
C PRO A 634 50.56 -21.45 -0.05
N PHE A 635 50.23 -21.92 1.15
CA PHE A 635 51.02 -21.74 2.36
C PHE A 635 51.66 -23.05 2.87
N ASP A 636 51.52 -24.18 2.15
CA ASP A 636 52.14 -25.47 2.46
C ASP A 636 53.11 -25.97 1.38
N ALA A 637 54.39 -25.61 1.58
CA ALA A 637 55.51 -25.98 0.70
C ALA A 637 55.72 -27.49 0.49
N ALA A 638 54.97 -28.35 1.20
CA ALA A 638 54.97 -29.79 0.96
C ALA A 638 54.22 -30.16 -0.33
N ASP A 639 53.27 -29.35 -0.79
CA ASP A 639 52.45 -29.68 -1.96
C ASP A 639 53.27 -29.68 -3.26
N ALA A 640 54.33 -28.85 -3.38
CA ALA A 640 55.25 -28.88 -4.54
C ALA A 640 55.85 -30.24 -4.87
N ILE A 641 56.13 -31.07 -3.86
CA ILE A 641 56.82 -32.35 -4.03
C ILE A 641 55.87 -33.55 -4.13
N ILE A 642 54.57 -33.33 -3.98
CA ILE A 642 53.55 -34.38 -4.10
C ILE A 642 53.25 -34.62 -5.58
N ASP A 643 52.93 -35.88 -5.90
CA ASP A 643 52.44 -36.34 -7.20
C ASP A 643 50.98 -36.74 -6.98
N VAL A 644 50.05 -35.81 -7.24
CA VAL A 644 48.64 -35.98 -6.83
C VAL A 644 47.87 -36.91 -7.78
N ASP A 645 48.20 -36.93 -9.07
CA ASP A 645 47.55 -37.79 -10.07
C ASP A 645 48.26 -39.14 -10.31
N GLN A 646 49.43 -39.33 -9.71
CA GLN A 646 50.23 -40.56 -9.72
C GLN A 646 50.82 -40.91 -11.09
N ASP A 647 51.16 -39.91 -11.89
CA ASP A 647 51.81 -40.08 -13.19
C ASP A 647 53.34 -40.23 -13.11
N GLY A 648 53.92 -39.94 -11.94
CA GLY A 648 55.35 -40.03 -11.64
C GLY A 648 56.10 -38.70 -11.65
N TYR A 649 55.43 -37.57 -11.81
CA TYR A 649 55.97 -36.20 -11.75
C TYR A 649 55.39 -35.46 -10.54
N SER A 650 56.15 -34.53 -9.97
CA SER A 650 55.65 -33.72 -8.83
C SER A 650 54.89 -32.49 -9.32
N ASN A 651 54.01 -31.94 -8.51
CA ASN A 651 53.23 -30.73 -8.84
C ASN A 651 54.12 -29.58 -9.35
N LYS A 652 55.25 -29.30 -8.68
CA LYS A 652 56.25 -28.30 -9.12
C LYS A 652 56.88 -28.60 -10.48
N CYS A 653 57.08 -29.88 -10.79
CA CYS A 653 57.61 -30.30 -12.09
C CYS A 653 56.58 -30.05 -13.20
N GLU A 654 55.31 -30.27 -12.90
CA GLU A 654 54.21 -30.10 -13.84
C GLU A 654 53.91 -28.62 -14.12
N GLU A 655 53.92 -27.78 -13.09
CA GLU A 655 53.85 -26.33 -13.27
C GLU A 655 54.99 -25.81 -14.15
N LYS A 656 56.23 -26.24 -13.91
CA LYS A 656 57.42 -25.85 -14.72
C LYS A 656 57.27 -26.20 -16.20
N TRP A 657 56.54 -27.27 -16.51
CA TRP A 657 56.34 -27.77 -17.87
C TRP A 657 54.92 -27.55 -18.43
N TYR A 658 54.09 -26.82 -17.68
CA TYR A 658 52.74 -26.40 -18.07
C TYR A 658 51.80 -27.58 -18.32
N THR A 659 51.91 -28.62 -17.50
CA THR A 659 51.02 -29.79 -17.50
C THR A 659 50.00 -29.69 -16.37
N ASN A 660 48.87 -30.39 -16.52
CA ASN A 660 47.80 -30.46 -15.53
C ASN A 660 48.04 -31.60 -14.53
N PRO A 661 48.40 -31.32 -13.26
CA PRO A 661 48.79 -32.33 -12.28
C PRO A 661 47.62 -33.06 -11.64
N ARG A 662 46.38 -32.75 -12.03
CA ARG A 662 45.20 -33.52 -11.62
C ARG A 662 44.78 -34.52 -12.70
N GLU A 663 45.49 -34.56 -13.82
CA GLU A 663 45.17 -35.40 -14.97
C GLU A 663 46.37 -36.28 -15.37
N ALA A 664 46.36 -37.55 -14.94
CA ALA A 664 47.46 -38.50 -15.16
C ALA A 664 47.83 -38.80 -16.64
N ASN A 665 47.08 -38.26 -17.61
CA ASN A 665 47.37 -38.32 -19.04
C ASN A 665 48.07 -37.06 -19.57
N SER A 666 48.23 -36.02 -18.76
CA SER A 666 48.86 -34.75 -19.04
C SER A 666 50.19 -34.68 -18.28
N PHE A 667 51.27 -35.14 -18.92
CA PHE A 667 52.58 -35.26 -18.27
C PHE A 667 53.70 -34.67 -19.13
N PRO A 668 54.84 -34.28 -18.51
CA PRO A 668 56.00 -33.78 -19.23
C PRO A 668 56.52 -34.74 -20.32
N GLY A 669 56.76 -34.20 -21.50
CA GLY A 669 57.23 -34.90 -22.68
C GLY A 669 58.72 -35.23 -22.70
N GLN A 670 59.16 -35.93 -23.76
CA GLN A 670 60.51 -36.46 -23.85
C GLN A 670 61.56 -35.34 -24.04
N GLY A 671 62.31 -35.02 -22.98
CA GLY A 671 63.33 -33.96 -22.95
C GLY A 671 63.05 -32.83 -21.95
N GLN A 672 61.88 -32.85 -21.32
CA GLN A 672 61.50 -31.99 -20.21
C GLN A 672 61.95 -32.67 -18.91
N HIS A 673 63.10 -32.24 -18.38
CA HIS A 673 63.68 -32.84 -17.17
C HIS A 673 63.20 -32.10 -15.92
N CYS A 674 62.79 -32.87 -14.91
CA CYS A 674 62.50 -32.38 -13.58
C CYS A 674 63.59 -32.84 -12.63
N ASP A 675 64.17 -31.90 -11.89
CA ASP A 675 65.08 -32.20 -10.80
C ASP A 675 64.30 -31.98 -9.51
N ASN A 676 63.95 -33.06 -8.82
CA ASN A 676 63.16 -33.01 -7.58
C ASN A 676 63.96 -32.44 -6.38
N PHE A 677 65.12 -31.80 -6.64
CA PHE A 677 66.08 -31.29 -5.66
C PHE A 677 66.58 -29.87 -5.98
N GLU A 678 66.01 -29.17 -6.96
CA GLU A 678 66.30 -27.74 -7.23
C GLU A 678 65.45 -26.78 -6.40
#